data_AF-Q9R9P8-F1
#
_entry.id   AF-Q9R9P8-F1
#
_cell.length_a   1.000
_cell.length_b   1.000
_cell.length_c   1.000
_cell.angle_alpha   90.00
_cell.angle_beta   90.00
_cell.angle_gamma   90.00
#
_symmetry.space_group_name_H-M   'P 1'
#
loop_
_entity.id
_entity.type
_entity.pdbx_description
1 polymer ?
#
loop_
_entity_poly.entity_id
_entity_poly.type
_entity_poly.pdbx_seq_one_letter_code
_entity_poly.pdbx_strand_id
1 'polypeptide(L)'
;MLSNETAPSTEFLKSENIRNHFLDGLEKVARIIDQNSDYDAIIGHKITDEFRARFGSSVTIEERRKLALSAWKTTIATSKQATYALPDVDMLFLGRTRNNLREFSFFLETLSDLNRRISHFNAVDLKLAKREHSQDDLDQLLEHLTPKMVDYLDCRTTIGPELVYQLGQFAVHFIRYLFSLARKDSKHPLLAIVANDHSPNPVAFSLAMKTFNVPRLYIQHAEVSNSFPPLDFEYSILRNSASHRIYEGIGPIDGNVFVISRFPGSFIHPKDITEEGGKQSVVLYTTGRVELDGLHRVFEGLKQNPDVSSIYVKPHPNQAAVEWPSDLPALSGFPTFPHIAVVANSSVVIELLHQGIPVFQNFDFDPVEADYYGFVRNGIAGPAPTEALSGPFWKHFRFDLEWYSQYTDRYAPPESVSEREKSRLLAEVNYLLGRRIRPRAGARKKDVAPKPVNRPKVKLSSIGKSAVNFAAKISSTLVLESVKYVAYESPLKNRKAIQDLRKADAHLVHRAPSAPPDPDKMKWLCASIAEATNASKWLERTLDVGLITHEEAIKAIDQLYLNRDPIVFTLFDRIDDLEDHLPVYLWLSFKRFEITGVALPYPLTGMVRAALEIPNHRFVRSSLEGLVFNACLRENRLDLLDLLFEKGLRVRSETLSTTRRIALLRHLIQSGAASKYEKTRAEFWEAETPFHRLKISDLDNVFGTKHSGSTHEQITLAFETSAPPTIAAEFKAEIKPVYDRLGPSIRFMDVRSRAEERDLFQQLVMEALQHKRALSMIRLSDGEGYAFADSHEYFSLEDQLNRERHWWGLELDQPLRSAITARIRAAVDQADVLGIPSIHRFVRDVHEKSISFKANVQGRGLLQVLHYFSSKESTALFGDEKMNIPLFRSHEAVREMLIASERCVLVSSANTSQLPDWMRGLTNMDHVTIPTHFRTSRNAKYHVSDQPLPLVYEAIDEEVRRKTSPGTLVLVAGGIVGKIFIGTAKEAGGVALDLGSVMDEWLEAGIHSLH
;
A
#
# COMPACT_ATOMS: atom_id res chain seq x y z
N MET A 1 -22.98 39.77 -18.52
CA MET A 1 -23.08 39.10 -19.84
C MET A 1 -21.71 39.11 -20.49
N LEU A 2 -20.98 38.00 -20.38
CA LEU A 2 -19.99 37.51 -21.33
C LEU A 2 -19.99 35.99 -21.11
N SER A 3 -20.99 35.35 -21.69
CA SER A 3 -21.05 33.91 -21.86
C SER A 3 -20.16 33.50 -23.04
N ASN A 4 -19.55 32.33 -22.90
CA ASN A 4 -19.29 31.28 -23.89
C ASN A 4 -17.97 30.61 -23.50
N GLU A 5 -18.05 29.43 -22.90
CA GLU A 5 -18.05 28.16 -23.65
C GLU A 5 -16.89 28.10 -24.64
N THR A 6 -15.91 27.28 -24.31
CA THR A 6 -15.36 26.33 -25.29
C THR A 6 -14.86 25.14 -24.48
N ALA A 7 -15.63 24.05 -24.56
CA ALA A 7 -15.16 22.67 -24.50
C ALA A 7 -13.93 22.49 -25.44
N PRO A 8 -13.22 21.34 -25.47
CA PRO A 8 -12.34 21.02 -26.60
C PRO A 8 -13.02 21.44 -27.90
N SER A 9 -12.35 22.23 -28.75
CA SER A 9 -12.96 22.70 -29.99
C SER A 9 -13.53 21.50 -30.71
N THR A 10 -14.80 21.53 -31.07
CA THR A 10 -15.54 20.43 -31.71
C THR A 10 -14.79 19.87 -32.94
N GLU A 11 -13.93 20.70 -33.55
CA GLU A 11 -13.01 20.39 -34.64
C GLU A 11 -11.88 19.40 -34.27
N PHE A 12 -11.39 19.41 -33.02
CA PHE A 12 -10.32 18.50 -32.56
C PHE A 12 -10.81 17.05 -32.48
N LEU A 13 -11.99 16.82 -31.89
CA LEU A 13 -12.56 15.47 -31.73
C LEU A 13 -12.89 14.80 -33.08
N LYS A 14 -13.02 15.61 -34.14
CA LYS A 14 -13.25 15.17 -35.53
C LYS A 14 -11.97 15.06 -36.35
N SER A 15 -10.80 15.15 -35.71
CA SER A 15 -9.50 15.04 -36.40
C SER A 15 -9.30 13.64 -36.99
N GLU A 16 -8.82 13.60 -38.23
CA GLU A 16 -8.42 12.37 -38.90
C GLU A 16 -7.28 11.64 -38.18
N ASN A 17 -6.38 12.38 -37.52
CA ASN A 17 -5.29 11.78 -36.76
C ASN A 17 -5.79 10.94 -35.59
N ILE A 18 -6.88 11.36 -34.91
CA ILE A 18 -7.47 10.59 -33.81
C ILE A 18 -8.00 9.26 -34.34
N ARG A 19 -8.70 9.32 -35.47
CA ARG A 19 -9.30 8.16 -36.12
C ARG A 19 -8.24 7.15 -36.58
N ASN A 20 -7.16 7.63 -37.19
CA ASN A 20 -6.04 6.80 -37.63
C ASN A 20 -5.30 6.19 -36.44
N HIS A 21 -4.92 6.97 -35.43
CA HIS A 21 -4.24 6.43 -34.25
C HIS A 21 -5.12 5.49 -33.42
N PHE A 22 -6.45 5.68 -33.42
CA PHE A 22 -7.36 4.74 -32.79
C PHE A 22 -7.32 3.39 -33.52
N LEU A 23 -7.38 3.39 -34.86
CA LEU A 23 -7.26 2.20 -35.68
C LEU A 23 -5.90 1.50 -35.51
N ASP A 24 -4.80 2.25 -35.55
CA ASP A 24 -3.44 1.73 -35.28
C ASP A 24 -3.40 0.99 -33.94
N GLY A 25 -4.10 1.52 -32.93
CA GLY A 25 -4.14 0.88 -31.61
C GLY A 25 -4.98 -0.39 -31.57
N LEU A 26 -6.05 -0.48 -32.36
CA LEU A 26 -6.80 -1.72 -32.53
C LEU A 26 -5.90 -2.79 -33.18
N GLU A 27 -5.20 -2.44 -34.26
CA GLU A 27 -4.31 -3.36 -34.97
C GLU A 27 -3.15 -3.84 -34.09
N LYS A 28 -2.51 -2.94 -33.34
CA LYS A 28 -1.39 -3.31 -32.44
C LYS A 28 -1.80 -4.27 -31.34
N VAL A 29 -2.92 -4.00 -30.68
CA VAL A 29 -3.41 -4.86 -29.60
C VAL A 29 -3.88 -6.20 -30.17
N ALA A 30 -4.52 -6.19 -31.34
CA ALA A 30 -4.99 -7.42 -31.99
C ALA A 30 -3.87 -8.29 -32.51
N ARG A 31 -2.75 -7.73 -33.00
CA ARG A 31 -1.66 -8.52 -33.61
C ARG A 31 -1.13 -9.63 -32.70
N ILE A 32 -0.95 -9.36 -31.41
CA ILE A 32 -0.52 -10.39 -30.45
C ILE A 32 -1.59 -11.46 -30.25
N ILE A 33 -2.86 -11.07 -30.27
CA ILE A 33 -4.00 -11.97 -30.11
C ILE A 33 -4.11 -12.88 -31.34
N ASP A 34 -4.00 -12.30 -32.53
CA ASP A 34 -4.17 -12.99 -33.81
C ASP A 34 -3.04 -13.97 -34.10
N GLN A 35 -1.84 -13.68 -33.60
CA GLN A 35 -0.67 -14.55 -33.76
C GLN A 35 -0.49 -15.53 -32.60
N ASN A 36 -1.43 -15.60 -31.66
CA ASN A 36 -1.37 -16.54 -30.54
C ASN A 36 -2.70 -17.28 -30.42
N SER A 37 -2.74 -18.50 -30.97
CA SER A 37 -3.93 -19.36 -31.00
C SER A 37 -4.54 -19.60 -29.62
N ASP A 38 -3.72 -19.55 -28.57
CA ASP A 38 -4.09 -19.80 -27.18
C ASP A 38 -4.10 -18.52 -26.33
N TYR A 39 -4.24 -17.35 -26.96
CA TYR A 39 -4.31 -16.08 -26.22
C TYR A 39 -5.47 -16.03 -25.22
N ASP A 40 -6.56 -16.74 -25.51
CA ASP A 40 -7.65 -16.94 -24.57
C ASP A 40 -7.20 -17.68 -23.29
N ALA A 41 -6.32 -18.67 -23.41
CA ALA A 41 -5.67 -19.28 -22.26
C ALA A 41 -4.80 -18.26 -21.50
N ILE A 42 -4.24 -17.22 -22.12
CA ILE A 42 -3.47 -16.21 -21.39
C ILE A 42 -4.38 -15.28 -20.55
N ILE A 43 -5.52 -14.87 -21.10
CA ILE A 43 -6.37 -13.84 -20.48
C ILE A 43 -7.64 -14.39 -19.84
N GLY A 44 -7.85 -15.71 -19.94
CA GLY A 44 -9.19 -16.27 -19.86
C GLY A 44 -9.89 -16.14 -18.52
N HIS A 45 -9.12 -16.00 -17.43
CA HIS A 45 -9.61 -15.71 -16.09
C HIS A 45 -10.26 -14.31 -15.95
N LYS A 46 -10.05 -13.41 -16.92
CA LYS A 46 -10.59 -12.04 -16.93
C LYS A 46 -11.92 -11.92 -17.68
N ILE A 47 -12.37 -12.99 -18.34
CA ILE A 47 -13.57 -13.02 -19.18
C ILE A 47 -14.55 -14.01 -18.57
N THR A 48 -15.79 -13.55 -18.31
CA THR A 48 -16.84 -14.41 -17.75
C THR A 48 -17.34 -15.44 -18.77
N ASP A 49 -17.81 -16.58 -18.28
CA ASP A 49 -18.40 -17.64 -19.12
C ASP A 49 -19.60 -17.13 -19.94
N GLU A 50 -20.38 -16.22 -19.36
CA GLU A 50 -21.47 -15.54 -20.06
C GLU A 50 -20.96 -14.72 -21.24
N PHE A 51 -19.86 -13.97 -21.08
CA PHE A 51 -19.28 -13.19 -22.18
C PHE A 51 -18.69 -14.10 -23.27
N ARG A 52 -18.07 -15.22 -22.88
CA ARG A 52 -17.54 -16.23 -23.82
C ARG A 52 -18.65 -16.86 -24.67
N ALA A 53 -19.75 -17.24 -24.04
CA ALA A 53 -20.88 -17.90 -24.71
C ALA A 53 -21.44 -17.05 -25.86
N ARG A 54 -21.38 -15.71 -25.76
CA ARG A 54 -21.84 -14.78 -26.80
C ARG A 54 -21.02 -14.84 -28.09
N PHE A 55 -19.81 -15.40 -28.06
CA PHE A 55 -18.93 -15.54 -29.22
C PHE A 55 -18.64 -17.01 -29.56
N GLY A 56 -19.50 -17.94 -29.10
CA GLY A 56 -19.37 -19.38 -29.33
C GLY A 56 -19.43 -19.78 -30.81
N SER A 57 -18.96 -21.00 -31.12
CA SER A 57 -18.88 -21.57 -32.48
C SER A 57 -20.21 -21.60 -33.25
N SER A 58 -21.35 -21.56 -32.55
CA SER A 58 -22.71 -21.52 -33.12
C SER A 58 -23.16 -20.14 -33.62
N VAL A 59 -22.40 -19.07 -33.35
CA VAL A 59 -22.75 -17.68 -33.74
C VAL A 59 -22.05 -17.29 -35.04
N THR A 60 -22.80 -16.80 -36.03
CA THR A 60 -22.26 -16.38 -37.34
C THR A 60 -21.30 -15.18 -37.21
N ILE A 61 -20.38 -15.01 -38.17
CA ILE A 61 -19.41 -13.92 -38.14
C ILE A 61 -20.09 -12.55 -38.19
N GLU A 62 -21.16 -12.39 -38.97
CA GLU A 62 -21.95 -11.15 -39.03
C GLU A 62 -22.58 -10.80 -37.69
N GLU A 63 -23.08 -11.80 -36.96
CA GLU A 63 -23.66 -11.59 -35.64
C GLU A 63 -22.58 -11.28 -34.60
N ARG A 64 -21.42 -11.95 -34.68
CA ARG A 64 -20.26 -11.63 -33.83
C ARG A 64 -19.76 -10.19 -34.04
N ARG A 65 -19.76 -9.68 -35.27
CA ARG A 65 -19.41 -8.27 -35.57
C ARG A 65 -20.37 -7.30 -34.87
N LYS A 66 -21.68 -7.55 -34.96
CA LYS A 66 -22.69 -6.74 -34.27
C LYS A 66 -22.53 -6.79 -32.76
N LEU A 67 -22.31 -7.99 -32.20
CA LEU A 67 -22.09 -8.19 -30.76
C LEU A 67 -20.81 -7.51 -30.29
N ALA A 68 -19.72 -7.57 -31.05
CA ALA A 68 -18.46 -6.90 -30.74
C ALA A 68 -18.63 -5.38 -30.71
N LEU A 69 -19.26 -4.80 -31.74
CA LEU A 69 -19.52 -3.36 -31.80
C LEU A 69 -20.40 -2.90 -30.64
N SER A 70 -21.46 -3.65 -30.33
CA SER A 70 -22.34 -3.39 -29.19
C SER A 70 -21.60 -3.48 -27.85
N ALA A 71 -20.74 -4.50 -27.69
CA ALA A 71 -19.92 -4.68 -26.49
C ALA A 71 -18.93 -3.52 -26.31
N TRP A 72 -18.27 -3.04 -27.36
CA TRP A 72 -17.37 -1.89 -27.30
C TRP A 72 -18.11 -0.61 -26.93
N LYS A 73 -19.24 -0.30 -27.59
CA LYS A 73 -20.07 0.87 -27.26
C LYS A 73 -20.54 0.83 -25.81
N THR A 74 -21.02 -0.33 -25.36
CA THR A 74 -21.46 -0.54 -23.97
C THR A 74 -20.29 -0.36 -22.98
N THR A 75 -19.13 -0.95 -23.28
CA THR A 75 -17.94 -0.86 -22.43
C THR A 75 -17.47 0.59 -22.29
N ILE A 76 -17.46 1.36 -23.39
CA ILE A 76 -17.11 2.77 -23.36
C ILE A 76 -18.13 3.59 -22.57
N ALA A 77 -19.42 3.41 -22.86
CA ALA A 77 -20.51 4.16 -22.23
C ALA A 77 -20.60 3.93 -20.71
N THR A 78 -20.44 2.68 -20.27
CA THR A 78 -20.51 2.28 -18.85
C THR A 78 -19.21 2.49 -18.10
N SER A 79 -18.09 2.74 -18.80
CA SER A 79 -16.81 3.03 -18.16
C SER A 79 -16.89 4.30 -17.33
N LYS A 80 -16.02 4.41 -16.31
CA LYS A 80 -15.89 5.66 -15.55
C LYS A 80 -15.44 6.78 -16.50
N GLN A 81 -16.38 7.67 -16.84
CA GLN A 81 -16.21 8.83 -17.72
C GLN A 81 -15.43 9.96 -17.02
N ALA A 82 -14.25 9.62 -16.51
CA ALA A 82 -13.33 10.50 -15.82
C ALA A 82 -12.13 10.84 -16.72
N THR A 83 -11.43 11.91 -16.39
CA THR A 83 -10.15 12.29 -17.02
C THR A 83 -9.02 12.16 -16.02
N TYR A 84 -7.78 12.18 -16.47
CA TYR A 84 -6.59 12.28 -15.63
C TYR A 84 -6.14 13.74 -15.53
N ALA A 85 -5.72 14.16 -14.33
CA ALA A 85 -4.99 15.40 -14.16
C ALA A 85 -3.50 15.14 -14.41
N LEU A 86 -3.00 15.48 -15.61
CA LEU A 86 -1.58 15.28 -15.95
C LEU A 86 -0.69 16.25 -15.14
N PRO A 87 0.36 15.76 -14.46
CA PRO A 87 1.29 16.59 -13.71
C PRO A 87 2.24 17.35 -14.65
N ASP A 88 2.77 18.47 -14.18
CA ASP A 88 3.71 19.29 -14.94
C ASP A 88 5.14 18.73 -14.87
N VAL A 89 5.39 17.63 -15.57
CA VAL A 89 6.67 16.90 -15.54
C VAL A 89 7.36 16.89 -16.90
N ASP A 90 8.68 16.66 -16.91
CA ASP A 90 9.46 16.48 -18.14
C ASP A 90 9.16 15.11 -18.75
N MET A 91 9.13 14.06 -17.92
CA MET A 91 8.96 12.67 -18.34
C MET A 91 7.73 12.02 -17.68
N LEU A 92 6.87 11.39 -18.48
CA LEU A 92 5.72 10.65 -17.97
C LEU A 92 5.83 9.17 -18.34
N PHE A 93 6.12 8.35 -17.34
CA PHE A 93 6.24 6.90 -17.47
C PHE A 93 4.88 6.22 -17.39
N LEU A 94 4.68 5.07 -18.03
CA LEU A 94 3.52 4.21 -17.79
C LEU A 94 3.96 2.75 -17.66
N GLY A 95 3.91 2.22 -16.43
CA GLY A 95 4.23 0.84 -16.13
C GLY A 95 3.91 0.48 -14.68
N ARG A 96 3.41 -0.73 -14.44
CA ARG A 96 2.99 -1.19 -13.11
C ARG A 96 3.82 -2.37 -12.59
N THR A 97 4.29 -3.23 -13.49
CA THR A 97 4.96 -4.47 -13.09
C THR A 97 6.37 -4.18 -12.57
N ARG A 98 6.89 -5.09 -11.72
CA ARG A 98 8.28 -5.00 -11.21
C ARG A 98 9.30 -4.89 -12.35
N ASN A 99 9.07 -5.60 -13.46
CA ASN A 99 9.92 -5.49 -14.65
C ASN A 99 9.86 -4.08 -15.25
N ASN A 100 8.69 -3.47 -15.42
CA ASN A 100 8.60 -2.10 -15.93
C ASN A 100 9.32 -1.09 -15.02
N LEU A 101 9.13 -1.20 -13.71
CA LEU A 101 9.76 -0.30 -12.73
C LEU A 101 11.29 -0.44 -12.71
N ARG A 102 11.80 -1.67 -12.91
CA ARG A 102 13.24 -1.92 -13.09
C ARG A 102 13.78 -1.19 -14.32
N GLU A 103 13.09 -1.29 -15.47
CA GLU A 103 13.52 -0.60 -16.69
C GLU A 103 13.46 0.94 -16.55
N PHE A 104 12.48 1.47 -15.82
CA PHE A 104 12.42 2.90 -15.54
C PHE A 104 13.56 3.35 -14.65
N SER A 105 13.94 2.54 -13.66
CA SER A 105 15.08 2.84 -12.78
C SER A 105 16.39 2.84 -13.57
N PHE A 106 16.61 1.82 -14.42
CA PHE A 106 17.76 1.76 -15.33
C PHE A 106 17.87 2.99 -16.23
N PHE A 107 16.75 3.44 -16.81
CA PHE A 107 16.76 4.64 -17.65
C PHE A 107 17.04 5.91 -16.84
N LEU A 108 16.46 6.06 -15.64
CA LEU A 108 16.74 7.21 -14.77
C LEU A 108 18.20 7.23 -14.29
N GLU A 109 18.78 6.07 -13.97
CA GLU A 109 20.21 5.91 -13.65
C GLU A 109 21.08 6.31 -14.85
N THR A 110 20.73 5.88 -16.05
CA THR A 110 21.40 6.29 -17.29
C THR A 110 21.39 7.81 -17.46
N LEU A 111 20.26 8.46 -17.16
CA LEU A 111 20.13 9.91 -17.29
C LEU A 111 20.85 10.71 -16.21
N SER A 112 21.28 10.09 -15.10
CA SER A 112 22.03 10.78 -14.04
C SER A 112 23.33 11.40 -14.56
N ASP A 113 23.90 10.83 -15.64
CA ASP A 113 25.09 11.32 -16.35
C ASP A 113 24.90 12.73 -16.97
N LEU A 114 23.65 13.18 -17.18
CA LEU A 114 23.37 14.54 -17.70
C LEU A 114 23.55 15.65 -16.67
N ASN A 115 23.81 15.32 -15.39
CA ASN A 115 23.95 16.26 -14.28
C ASN A 115 22.85 17.34 -14.25
N ARG A 116 21.61 16.94 -14.56
CA ARG A 116 20.42 17.80 -14.63
C ARG A 116 19.28 17.16 -13.87
N ARG A 117 18.54 17.95 -13.11
CA ARG A 117 17.31 17.48 -12.46
C ARG A 117 16.22 17.30 -13.52
N ILE A 118 15.70 16.08 -13.64
CA ILE A 118 14.64 15.69 -14.58
C ILE A 118 13.38 15.33 -13.78
N SER A 119 12.35 16.16 -13.92
CA SER A 119 11.07 15.89 -13.24
C SER A 119 10.33 14.75 -13.95
N HIS A 120 9.81 13.79 -13.20
CA HIS A 120 9.12 12.66 -13.76
C HIS A 120 7.96 12.17 -12.89
N PHE A 121 7.04 11.43 -13.50
CA PHE A 121 5.90 10.83 -12.82
C PHE A 121 5.49 9.52 -13.48
N ASN A 122 4.89 8.59 -12.73
CA ASN A 122 4.30 7.38 -13.29
C ASN A 122 2.79 7.55 -13.47
N ALA A 123 2.32 7.42 -14.70
CA ALA A 123 0.94 7.57 -15.12
C ALA A 123 -0.02 6.60 -14.40
N VAL A 124 0.48 5.48 -13.85
CA VAL A 124 -0.31 4.55 -13.02
C VAL A 124 -0.86 5.24 -11.76
N ASP A 125 -0.16 6.24 -11.24
CA ASP A 125 -0.52 6.97 -10.02
C ASP A 125 -1.37 8.23 -10.29
N LEU A 126 -1.77 8.44 -11.55
CA LEU A 126 -2.63 9.57 -11.92
C LEU A 126 -3.99 9.46 -11.22
N LYS A 127 -4.36 10.52 -10.54
CA LYS A 127 -5.68 10.63 -9.91
C LYS A 127 -6.72 10.95 -10.97
N LEU A 128 -7.87 10.29 -10.85
CA LEU A 128 -9.04 10.65 -11.64
C LEU A 128 -9.52 12.05 -11.24
N ALA A 129 -9.58 12.93 -12.22
CA ALA A 129 -10.21 14.24 -12.14
C ALA A 129 -11.71 14.14 -12.47
N LYS A 130 -12.48 15.14 -12.04
CA LYS A 130 -13.91 15.23 -12.34
C LYS A 130 -14.11 15.22 -13.86
N ARG A 131 -15.20 14.61 -14.32
CA ARG A 131 -15.62 14.63 -15.73
C ARG A 131 -15.69 16.09 -16.20
N GLU A 132 -14.90 16.41 -17.23
CA GLU A 132 -14.84 17.75 -17.83
C GLU A 132 -15.25 17.77 -19.31
N HIS A 133 -15.46 16.61 -19.94
CA HIS A 133 -16.13 16.50 -21.24
C HIS A 133 -17.63 16.21 -21.03
N SER A 134 -18.46 16.79 -21.89
CA SER A 134 -19.91 16.55 -21.88
C SER A 134 -20.26 15.14 -22.38
N GLN A 135 -21.52 14.73 -22.28
CA GLN A 135 -21.98 13.49 -22.94
C GLN A 135 -21.99 13.65 -24.46
N ASP A 136 -22.35 14.84 -24.94
CA ASP A 136 -22.32 15.20 -26.35
C ASP A 136 -20.90 15.08 -26.95
N ASP A 137 -19.85 15.51 -26.24
CA ASP A 137 -18.46 15.34 -26.70
C ASP A 137 -18.07 13.87 -26.88
N LEU A 138 -18.53 13.00 -25.98
CA LEU A 138 -18.29 11.55 -26.06
C LEU A 138 -19.09 10.94 -27.22
N ASP A 139 -20.35 11.34 -27.38
CA ASP A 139 -21.22 10.83 -28.44
C ASP A 139 -20.70 11.24 -29.82
N GLN A 140 -20.23 12.48 -29.98
CA GLN A 140 -19.59 12.95 -31.21
C GLN A 140 -18.28 12.22 -31.52
N LEU A 141 -17.43 11.97 -30.51
CA LEU A 141 -16.21 11.17 -30.71
C LEU A 141 -16.56 9.73 -31.11
N LEU A 142 -17.57 9.13 -30.48
CA LEU A 142 -18.03 7.79 -30.81
C LEU A 142 -18.63 7.72 -32.21
N GLU A 143 -19.39 8.73 -32.64
CA GLU A 143 -19.89 8.85 -34.01
C GLU A 143 -18.73 8.91 -35.02
N HIS A 144 -17.67 9.66 -34.71
CA HIS A 144 -16.47 9.78 -35.55
C HIS A 144 -15.65 8.48 -35.61
N LEU A 145 -15.54 7.74 -34.51
CA LEU A 145 -14.78 6.48 -34.44
C LEU A 145 -15.56 5.26 -34.95
N THR A 146 -16.89 5.27 -34.87
CA THR A 146 -17.75 4.12 -35.21
C THR A 146 -17.50 3.58 -36.62
N PRO A 147 -17.40 4.40 -37.68
CA PRO A 147 -17.11 3.90 -39.02
C PRO A 147 -15.83 3.06 -39.09
N LYS A 148 -14.74 3.48 -38.43
CA LYS A 148 -13.51 2.67 -38.38
C LYS A 148 -13.63 1.42 -37.54
N MET A 149 -14.40 1.46 -36.46
CA MET A 149 -14.70 0.25 -35.68
C MET A 149 -15.47 -0.76 -36.53
N VAL A 150 -16.40 -0.30 -37.36
CA VAL A 150 -17.15 -1.15 -38.31
C VAL A 150 -16.22 -1.67 -39.40
N ASP A 151 -15.48 -0.81 -40.10
CA ASP A 151 -14.53 -1.20 -41.14
C ASP A 151 -13.53 -2.26 -40.62
N TYR A 152 -13.01 -2.04 -39.41
CA TYR A 152 -12.09 -2.96 -38.75
C TYR A 152 -12.73 -4.30 -38.38
N LEU A 153 -13.99 -4.34 -37.96
CA LEU A 153 -14.69 -5.59 -37.70
C LEU A 153 -15.08 -6.31 -39.00
N ASP A 154 -15.41 -5.57 -40.06
CA ASP A 154 -15.79 -6.09 -41.36
C ASP A 154 -14.62 -6.71 -42.13
N CYS A 155 -13.40 -6.20 -41.94
CA CYS A 155 -12.20 -6.79 -42.55
C CYS A 155 -11.73 -8.09 -41.88
N ARG A 156 -12.31 -8.46 -40.73
CA ARG A 156 -11.89 -9.62 -39.95
C ARG A 156 -12.68 -10.87 -40.28
N THR A 157 -11.95 -11.97 -40.41
CA THR A 157 -12.50 -13.33 -40.62
C THR A 157 -12.76 -14.04 -39.29
N THR A 158 -12.09 -13.65 -38.21
CA THR A 158 -12.26 -14.19 -36.86
C THR A 158 -12.46 -13.09 -35.82
N ILE A 159 -13.42 -13.34 -34.93
CA ILE A 159 -13.75 -12.47 -33.78
C ILE A 159 -14.03 -13.39 -32.59
N GLY A 160 -13.10 -13.43 -31.64
CA GLY A 160 -13.23 -14.14 -30.38
C GLY A 160 -13.45 -13.19 -29.20
N PRO A 161 -13.91 -13.73 -28.04
CA PRO A 161 -14.18 -12.93 -26.85
C PRO A 161 -12.93 -12.19 -26.33
N GLU A 162 -11.74 -12.79 -26.46
CA GLU A 162 -10.46 -12.22 -26.05
C GLU A 162 -10.09 -10.96 -26.82
N LEU A 163 -10.25 -10.99 -28.14
CA LEU A 163 -10.07 -9.84 -29.02
C LEU A 163 -11.03 -8.71 -28.61
N VAL A 164 -12.33 -9.00 -28.51
CA VAL A 164 -13.35 -8.00 -28.20
C VAL A 164 -13.09 -7.36 -26.84
N TYR A 165 -12.75 -8.15 -25.82
CA TYR A 165 -12.46 -7.65 -24.48
C TYR A 165 -11.24 -6.70 -24.49
N GLN A 166 -10.11 -7.13 -25.05
CA GLN A 166 -8.87 -6.35 -25.03
C GLN A 166 -8.97 -5.04 -25.84
N LEU A 167 -9.61 -5.10 -27.02
CA LEU A 167 -9.86 -3.92 -27.84
C LEU A 167 -10.83 -2.94 -27.16
N GLY A 168 -11.81 -3.46 -26.40
CA GLY A 168 -12.69 -2.65 -25.56
C GLY A 168 -11.93 -1.92 -24.44
N GLN A 169 -10.99 -2.60 -23.77
CA GLN A 169 -10.12 -1.97 -22.77
C GLN A 169 -9.23 -0.88 -23.38
N PHE A 170 -8.63 -1.16 -24.55
CA PHE A 170 -7.85 -0.17 -25.30
C PHE A 170 -8.70 1.07 -25.58
N ALA A 171 -9.91 0.91 -26.11
CA ALA A 171 -10.78 2.02 -26.48
C ALA A 171 -11.11 2.91 -25.27
N VAL A 172 -11.46 2.32 -24.13
CA VAL A 172 -11.72 3.06 -22.88
C VAL A 172 -10.50 3.86 -22.45
N HIS A 173 -9.32 3.25 -22.45
CA HIS A 173 -8.08 3.93 -22.05
C HIS A 173 -7.70 5.04 -23.03
N PHE A 174 -7.82 4.79 -24.34
CA PHE A 174 -7.45 5.76 -25.37
C PHE A 174 -8.35 7.00 -25.28
N ILE A 175 -9.67 6.82 -25.22
CA ILE A 175 -10.63 7.91 -25.06
C ILE A 175 -10.36 8.70 -23.78
N ARG A 176 -10.05 7.99 -22.68
CA ARG A 176 -9.71 8.65 -21.42
C ARG A 176 -8.47 9.52 -21.54
N TYR A 177 -7.36 9.01 -22.11
CA TYR A 177 -6.15 9.82 -22.29
C TYR A 177 -6.36 10.96 -23.28
N LEU A 178 -7.11 10.72 -24.37
CA LEU A 178 -7.46 11.74 -25.35
C LEU A 178 -8.17 12.93 -24.68
N PHE A 179 -9.23 12.66 -23.91
CA PHE A 179 -9.90 13.73 -23.17
C PHE A 179 -9.01 14.37 -22.11
N SER A 180 -8.14 13.60 -21.46
CA SER A 180 -7.20 14.14 -20.45
C SER A 180 -6.17 15.10 -21.06
N LEU A 181 -5.69 14.78 -22.26
CA LEU A 181 -4.74 15.60 -23.01
C LEU A 181 -5.40 16.79 -23.70
N ALA A 182 -6.68 16.67 -24.09
CA ALA A 182 -7.47 17.73 -24.72
C ALA A 182 -7.89 18.85 -23.74
N ARG A 183 -7.79 18.63 -22.42
CA ARG A 183 -8.11 19.65 -21.42
C ARG A 183 -7.24 20.89 -21.60
N LYS A 184 -7.83 22.07 -21.42
CA LYS A 184 -7.13 23.36 -21.52
C LYS A 184 -6.02 23.51 -20.48
N ASP A 185 -6.16 22.89 -19.32
CA ASP A 185 -5.19 22.91 -18.24
C ASP A 185 -4.14 21.78 -18.34
N SER A 186 -4.27 20.89 -19.33
CA SER A 186 -3.41 19.73 -19.49
C SER A 186 -1.95 20.15 -19.68
N LYS A 187 -1.07 19.53 -18.89
CA LYS A 187 0.38 19.72 -18.97
C LYS A 187 0.98 18.53 -19.69
N HIS A 188 1.27 18.71 -20.98
CA HIS A 188 1.88 17.65 -21.77
C HIS A 188 3.35 17.47 -21.35
N PRO A 189 3.81 16.22 -21.18
CA PRO A 189 5.21 15.96 -20.87
C PRO A 189 6.09 16.25 -22.10
N LEU A 190 7.39 16.37 -21.90
CA LEU A 190 8.38 16.47 -22.99
C LEU A 190 8.66 15.10 -23.62
N LEU A 191 8.52 14.03 -22.83
CA LEU A 191 8.71 12.65 -23.26
C LEU A 191 7.73 11.73 -22.53
N ALA A 192 7.02 10.88 -23.28
CA ALA A 192 6.19 9.81 -22.73
C ALA A 192 6.92 8.47 -22.84
N ILE A 193 6.96 7.69 -21.76
CA ILE A 193 7.76 6.46 -21.71
C ILE A 193 6.86 5.27 -21.40
N VAL A 194 6.97 4.22 -22.21
CA VAL A 194 6.30 2.94 -21.96
C VAL A 194 7.31 1.81 -21.97
N ALA A 195 7.10 0.82 -21.11
CA ALA A 195 7.92 -0.39 -21.11
C ALA A 195 7.22 -1.58 -21.78
N ASN A 196 5.96 -1.43 -22.22
CA ASN A 196 5.18 -2.46 -22.90
C ASN A 196 4.50 -1.81 -24.12
N ASP A 197 4.62 -2.43 -25.28
CA ASP A 197 4.25 -1.90 -26.59
C ASP A 197 2.97 -2.50 -27.18
N HIS A 198 2.34 -3.45 -26.49
CA HIS A 198 1.26 -4.26 -27.05
C HIS A 198 0.03 -4.39 -26.14
N SER A 199 0.18 -4.18 -24.83
CA SER A 199 -0.94 -4.24 -23.89
C SER A 199 -1.90 -3.05 -24.09
N PRO A 200 -3.21 -3.20 -23.85
CA PRO A 200 -4.20 -2.18 -24.19
C PRO A 200 -3.93 -0.79 -23.59
N ASN A 201 -3.62 -0.71 -22.29
CA ASN A 201 -3.41 0.57 -21.61
C ASN A 201 -2.10 1.28 -22.06
N PRO A 202 -0.93 0.60 -22.11
CA PRO A 202 0.28 1.17 -22.71
C PRO A 202 0.12 1.64 -24.16
N VAL A 203 -0.53 0.84 -25.01
CA VAL A 203 -0.80 1.21 -26.42
C VAL A 203 -1.70 2.46 -26.48
N ALA A 204 -2.78 2.48 -25.71
CA ALA A 204 -3.68 3.61 -25.61
C ALA A 204 -2.98 4.90 -25.16
N PHE A 205 -2.12 4.81 -24.14
CA PHE A 205 -1.33 5.94 -23.66
C PHE A 205 -0.34 6.44 -24.72
N SER A 206 0.40 5.53 -25.35
CA SER A 206 1.37 5.85 -26.41
C SER A 206 0.69 6.56 -27.57
N LEU A 207 -0.41 6.02 -28.10
CA LEU A 207 -1.08 6.60 -29.26
C LEU A 207 -1.84 7.89 -28.93
N ALA A 208 -2.35 8.03 -27.70
CA ALA A 208 -2.88 9.31 -27.24
C ALA A 208 -1.77 10.37 -27.21
N MET A 209 -0.58 10.06 -26.70
CA MET A 209 0.58 10.98 -26.73
C MET A 209 1.00 11.34 -28.15
N LYS A 210 1.04 10.36 -29.06
CA LYS A 210 1.32 10.55 -30.49
C LYS A 210 0.34 11.54 -31.13
N THR A 211 -0.94 11.42 -30.79
CA THR A 211 -2.01 12.32 -31.27
C THR A 211 -1.75 13.79 -30.91
N PHE A 212 -1.11 14.05 -29.77
CA PHE A 212 -0.74 15.39 -29.32
C PHE A 212 0.70 15.79 -29.65
N ASN A 213 1.40 15.02 -30.50
CA ASN A 213 2.80 15.22 -30.87
C ASN A 213 3.76 15.26 -29.67
N VAL A 214 3.45 14.49 -28.62
CA VAL A 214 4.37 14.25 -27.52
C VAL A 214 5.31 13.13 -27.95
N PRO A 215 6.64 13.34 -27.98
CA PRO A 215 7.61 12.29 -28.29
C PRO A 215 7.47 11.11 -27.33
N ARG A 216 7.66 9.89 -27.83
CA ARG A 216 7.47 8.65 -27.09
C ARG A 216 8.75 7.83 -27.12
N LEU A 217 9.04 7.22 -25.97
CA LEU A 217 10.17 6.31 -25.80
C LEU A 217 9.66 4.94 -25.34
N TYR A 218 10.06 3.90 -26.06
CA TYR A 218 9.85 2.51 -25.65
C TYR A 218 11.11 1.96 -24.97
N ILE A 219 10.95 1.29 -23.82
CA ILE A 219 12.03 0.57 -23.16
C ILE A 219 11.65 -0.91 -23.07
N GLN A 220 12.45 -1.76 -23.70
CA GLN A 220 12.20 -3.20 -23.71
C GLN A 220 12.27 -3.81 -22.31
N HIS A 221 11.16 -4.42 -21.85
CA HIS A 221 11.08 -5.08 -20.53
C HIS A 221 11.31 -6.60 -20.55
N ALA A 222 11.13 -7.24 -21.71
CA ALA A 222 11.26 -8.67 -21.95
C ALA A 222 11.76 -8.93 -23.38
N GLU A 223 12.23 -10.14 -23.68
CA GLU A 223 12.55 -10.51 -25.07
C GLU A 223 11.29 -10.45 -25.95
N VAL A 224 11.49 -10.25 -27.25
CA VAL A 224 10.41 -9.99 -28.22
C VAL A 224 10.29 -11.15 -29.21
N SER A 225 9.16 -11.24 -29.89
CA SER A 225 8.89 -12.23 -30.95
C SER A 225 8.22 -11.56 -32.15
N ASN A 226 8.10 -12.28 -33.27
CA ASN A 226 7.48 -11.75 -34.50
C ASN A 226 5.99 -11.38 -34.35
N SER A 227 5.36 -11.82 -33.25
CA SER A 227 3.98 -11.48 -32.87
C SER A 227 3.81 -10.06 -32.35
N PHE A 228 4.89 -9.40 -31.94
CA PHE A 228 4.84 -8.04 -31.42
C PHE A 228 4.45 -7.04 -32.50
N PRO A 229 3.87 -5.88 -32.12
CA PRO A 229 3.56 -4.81 -33.06
C PRO A 229 4.83 -4.14 -33.62
N PRO A 230 4.72 -3.44 -34.77
CA PRO A 230 5.83 -2.64 -35.29
C PRO A 230 6.34 -1.62 -34.28
N LEU A 231 7.67 -1.40 -34.28
CA LEU A 231 8.34 -0.47 -33.37
C LEU A 231 8.20 0.97 -33.86
N ASP A 232 7.09 1.61 -33.51
CA ASP A 232 6.71 2.93 -34.04
C ASP A 232 7.00 4.10 -33.08
N PHE A 233 8.09 4.03 -32.30
CA PHE A 233 8.42 5.06 -31.30
C PHE A 233 9.50 6.00 -31.82
N GLU A 234 9.45 7.28 -31.40
CA GLU A 234 10.49 8.24 -31.78
C GLU A 234 11.86 7.84 -31.21
N TYR A 235 11.86 7.19 -30.04
CA TYR A 235 13.03 6.61 -29.39
C TYR A 235 12.72 5.20 -28.89
N SER A 236 13.64 4.27 -29.05
CA SER A 236 13.50 2.91 -28.54
C SER A 236 14.80 2.41 -27.92
N ILE A 237 14.74 1.94 -26.68
CA ILE A 237 15.85 1.28 -26.00
C ILE A 237 15.57 -0.22 -26.04
N LEU A 238 16.36 -0.92 -26.83
CA LEU A 238 16.36 -2.38 -26.95
C LEU A 238 17.56 -2.94 -26.21
N ARG A 239 17.45 -4.17 -25.73
CA ARG A 239 18.50 -4.81 -24.92
C ARG A 239 19.62 -5.40 -25.74
N ASN A 240 19.30 -5.79 -26.97
CA ASN A 240 20.20 -6.59 -27.79
C ASN A 240 19.87 -6.50 -29.29
N SER A 241 20.82 -6.92 -30.11
CA SER A 241 20.74 -6.89 -31.57
C SER A 241 19.68 -7.87 -32.10
N ALA A 242 19.42 -8.99 -31.41
CA ALA A 242 18.38 -9.93 -31.79
C ALA A 242 16.99 -9.28 -31.76
N SER A 243 16.67 -8.54 -30.71
CA SER A 243 15.42 -7.79 -30.58
C SER A 243 15.30 -6.72 -31.67
N HIS A 244 16.41 -6.04 -31.99
CA HIS A 244 16.44 -5.06 -33.08
C HIS A 244 16.10 -5.71 -34.44
N ARG A 245 16.77 -6.83 -34.79
CA ARG A 245 16.51 -7.58 -36.02
C ARG A 245 15.07 -8.11 -36.11
N ILE A 246 14.48 -8.54 -34.99
CA ILE A 246 13.07 -8.98 -34.95
C ILE A 246 12.14 -7.81 -35.30
N TYR A 247 12.33 -6.64 -34.69
CA TYR A 247 11.51 -5.47 -35.02
C TYR A 247 11.72 -4.99 -36.47
N GLU A 248 12.95 -5.02 -36.99
CA GLU A 248 13.22 -4.72 -38.42
C GLU A 248 12.50 -5.70 -39.35
N GLY A 249 12.40 -6.98 -38.96
CA GLY A 249 11.66 -8.00 -39.70
C GLY A 249 10.14 -7.85 -39.60
N ILE A 250 9.62 -7.25 -38.54
CA ILE A 250 8.18 -6.96 -38.37
C ILE A 250 7.73 -5.83 -39.29
N GLY A 251 8.55 -4.79 -39.46
CA GLY A 251 8.25 -3.64 -40.29
C GLY A 251 9.30 -2.53 -40.21
N PRO A 252 9.14 -1.44 -40.99
CA PRO A 252 10.08 -0.33 -40.97
C PRO A 252 10.14 0.33 -39.58
N ILE A 253 11.35 0.71 -39.15
CA ILE A 253 11.60 1.44 -37.92
C ILE A 253 11.99 2.88 -38.27
N ASP A 254 11.08 3.82 -38.02
CA ASP A 254 11.27 5.23 -38.37
C ASP A 254 12.01 6.05 -37.29
N GLY A 255 12.10 5.54 -36.06
CA GLY A 255 12.68 6.23 -34.91
C GLY A 255 14.10 5.79 -34.55
N ASN A 256 14.69 6.48 -33.58
CA ASN A 256 16.05 6.18 -33.12
C ASN A 256 16.05 4.96 -32.19
N VAL A 257 16.76 3.91 -32.58
CA VAL A 257 16.95 2.69 -31.77
C VAL A 257 18.32 2.68 -31.12
N PHE A 258 18.35 2.46 -29.81
CA PHE A 258 19.56 2.28 -29.01
C PHE A 258 19.60 0.86 -28.47
N VAL A 259 20.71 0.16 -28.71
CA VAL A 259 20.93 -1.20 -28.18
C VAL A 259 21.84 -1.10 -26.96
N ILE A 260 21.25 -1.19 -25.78
CA ILE A 260 21.94 -0.96 -24.50
C ILE A 260 21.71 -2.18 -23.59
N SER A 261 22.80 -2.78 -23.11
CA SER A 261 22.71 -3.88 -22.14
C SER A 261 22.16 -3.36 -20.81
N ARG A 262 21.26 -4.15 -20.20
CA ARG A 262 20.74 -3.88 -18.85
C ARG A 262 21.61 -4.48 -17.73
N PHE A 263 22.60 -5.31 -18.08
CA PHE A 263 23.40 -6.03 -17.10
C PHE A 263 24.58 -5.15 -16.65
N PRO A 264 24.69 -4.81 -15.36
CA PRO A 264 25.74 -3.92 -14.86
C PRO A 264 27.11 -4.61 -14.72
N GLY A 265 27.18 -5.93 -14.92
CA GLY A 265 28.41 -6.72 -14.80
C GLY A 265 28.79 -7.43 -16.10
N SER A 266 30.04 -7.89 -16.17
CA SER A 266 30.54 -8.68 -17.29
C SER A 266 29.77 -9.99 -17.44
N PHE A 267 29.48 -10.38 -18.68
CA PHE A 267 28.91 -11.68 -18.99
C PHE A 267 29.75 -12.82 -18.37
N ILE A 268 29.09 -13.72 -17.63
CA ILE A 268 29.72 -14.92 -17.09
C ILE A 268 29.41 -16.08 -18.03
N HIS A 269 30.44 -16.67 -18.61
CA HIS A 269 30.29 -17.78 -19.53
C HIS A 269 29.73 -19.03 -18.80
N PRO A 270 28.62 -19.63 -19.29
CA PRO A 270 28.11 -20.88 -18.73
C PRO A 270 29.20 -21.96 -18.77
N LYS A 271 29.37 -22.68 -17.67
CA LYS A 271 30.33 -23.79 -17.64
C LYS A 271 29.78 -24.95 -18.48
N ASP A 272 30.66 -25.61 -19.22
CA ASP A 272 30.32 -26.86 -19.88
C ASP A 272 30.20 -27.96 -18.82
N ILE A 273 28.98 -28.47 -18.62
CA ILE A 273 28.67 -29.48 -17.60
C ILE A 273 29.27 -30.84 -17.98
N THR A 274 29.73 -31.02 -19.23
CA THR A 274 30.28 -32.30 -19.70
C THR A 274 31.57 -32.72 -19.00
N GLU A 275 32.27 -31.80 -18.31
CA GLU A 275 33.55 -32.05 -17.65
C GLU A 275 33.47 -32.30 -16.14
N GLU A 276 32.34 -31.97 -15.48
CA GLU A 276 32.16 -32.15 -14.04
C GLU A 276 31.59 -33.55 -13.72
N GLY A 277 32.44 -34.47 -13.22
CA GLY A 277 32.08 -35.86 -12.90
C GLY A 277 31.16 -36.07 -11.69
N GLY A 278 30.15 -35.21 -11.48
CA GLY A 278 29.23 -35.24 -10.33
C GLY A 278 27.76 -35.10 -10.73
N LYS A 279 26.87 -35.52 -9.81
CA LYS A 279 25.42 -35.36 -9.98
C LYS A 279 25.01 -33.88 -9.94
N GLN A 280 24.01 -33.52 -10.75
CA GLN A 280 23.60 -32.14 -11.00
C GLN A 280 22.28 -31.80 -10.31
N SER A 281 22.18 -30.59 -9.75
CA SER A 281 20.90 -30.04 -9.30
C SER A 281 20.16 -29.42 -10.48
N VAL A 282 18.85 -29.67 -10.59
CA VAL A 282 18.00 -29.12 -11.66
C VAL A 282 16.94 -28.20 -11.07
N VAL A 283 16.74 -27.04 -11.69
CA VAL A 283 15.67 -26.09 -11.30
C VAL A 283 14.73 -25.87 -12.48
N LEU A 284 13.45 -26.15 -12.28
CA LEU A 284 12.37 -25.91 -13.23
C LEU A 284 11.90 -24.45 -13.12
N TYR A 285 12.05 -23.64 -14.17
CA TYR A 285 11.55 -22.27 -14.21
C TYR A 285 10.26 -22.20 -15.02
N THR A 286 9.16 -21.90 -14.35
CA THR A 286 7.81 -21.87 -14.94
C THR A 286 7.44 -20.49 -15.49
N THR A 287 6.35 -20.42 -16.27
CA THR A 287 5.72 -19.17 -16.70
C THR A 287 4.48 -18.86 -15.86
N GLY A 288 3.73 -17.80 -16.22
CA GLY A 288 2.55 -17.36 -15.45
C GLY A 288 1.41 -18.39 -15.35
N ARG A 289 1.40 -19.38 -16.25
CA ARG A 289 0.55 -20.58 -16.21
C ARG A 289 1.43 -21.81 -16.40
N VAL A 290 0.99 -22.92 -15.85
CA VAL A 290 1.75 -24.18 -15.88
C VAL A 290 0.82 -25.26 -16.38
N GLU A 291 1.28 -26.04 -17.36
CA GLU A 291 0.58 -27.26 -17.76
C GLU A 291 0.98 -28.39 -16.81
N LEU A 292 0.09 -28.73 -15.87
CA LEU A 292 0.43 -29.54 -14.71
C LEU A 292 0.78 -30.98 -15.07
N ASP A 293 0.05 -31.57 -16.01
CA ASP A 293 0.34 -32.93 -16.46
C ASP A 293 1.70 -32.99 -17.16
N GLY A 294 2.03 -31.93 -17.90
CA GLY A 294 3.36 -31.72 -18.48
C GLY A 294 4.45 -31.62 -17.42
N LEU A 295 4.24 -30.78 -16.41
CA LEU A 295 5.17 -30.61 -15.30
C LEU A 295 5.43 -31.94 -14.58
N HIS A 296 4.39 -32.72 -14.33
CA HIS A 296 4.51 -34.03 -13.69
C HIS A 296 5.36 -34.99 -14.53
N ARG A 297 5.16 -35.05 -15.84
CA ARG A 297 5.98 -35.88 -16.74
C ARG A 297 7.44 -35.45 -16.73
N VAL A 298 7.70 -34.14 -16.77
CA VAL A 298 9.06 -33.58 -16.72
C VAL A 298 9.74 -33.91 -15.39
N PHE A 299 9.03 -33.71 -14.28
CA PHE A 299 9.52 -34.00 -12.94
C PHE A 299 9.86 -35.48 -12.75
N GLU A 300 8.96 -36.39 -13.15
CA GLU A 300 9.19 -37.83 -13.06
C GLU A 300 10.34 -38.30 -13.98
N GLY A 301 10.45 -37.72 -15.18
CA GLY A 301 11.58 -37.99 -16.07
C GLY A 301 12.93 -37.61 -15.45
N LEU A 302 13.01 -36.42 -14.83
CA LEU A 302 14.20 -35.97 -14.13
C LEU A 302 14.53 -36.81 -12.89
N LYS A 303 13.51 -37.30 -12.17
CA LYS A 303 13.68 -38.12 -10.98
C LYS A 303 14.27 -39.50 -11.29
N GLN A 304 14.02 -40.02 -12.49
CA GLN A 304 14.59 -41.27 -12.98
C GLN A 304 16.04 -41.11 -13.47
N ASN A 305 16.55 -39.88 -13.57
CA ASN A 305 17.88 -39.60 -14.07
C ASN A 305 18.96 -39.87 -12.99
N PRO A 306 19.87 -40.85 -13.19
CA PRO A 306 20.86 -41.19 -12.18
C PRO A 306 21.88 -40.07 -11.93
N ASP A 307 22.04 -39.15 -12.89
CA ASP A 307 22.96 -38.03 -12.86
C ASP A 307 22.34 -36.76 -12.22
N VAL A 308 21.08 -36.80 -11.77
CA VAL A 308 20.43 -35.70 -11.04
C VAL A 308 20.49 -35.94 -9.53
N SER A 309 20.89 -34.92 -8.76
CA SER A 309 20.98 -34.98 -7.29
C SER A 309 19.75 -34.43 -6.59
N SER A 310 19.15 -33.37 -7.13
CA SER A 310 17.99 -32.70 -6.56
C SER A 310 17.23 -31.93 -7.64
N ILE A 311 15.92 -31.80 -7.46
CA ILE A 311 15.02 -31.09 -8.36
C ILE A 311 14.28 -30.03 -7.55
N TYR A 312 14.24 -28.81 -8.05
CA TYR A 312 13.47 -27.71 -7.48
C TYR A 312 12.61 -27.07 -8.55
N VAL A 313 11.58 -26.34 -8.13
CA VAL A 313 10.84 -25.43 -9.02
C VAL A 313 11.04 -24.00 -8.57
N LYS A 314 11.23 -23.09 -9.52
CA LYS A 314 11.22 -21.64 -9.31
C LYS A 314 9.96 -21.05 -9.94
N PRO A 315 8.88 -20.86 -9.16
CA PRO A 315 7.62 -20.32 -9.68
C PRO A 315 7.79 -18.92 -10.26
N HIS A 316 7.05 -18.63 -11.33
CA HIS A 316 6.97 -17.27 -11.86
C HIS A 316 6.35 -16.32 -10.82
N PRO A 317 6.84 -15.06 -10.65
CA PRO A 317 6.36 -14.15 -9.60
C PRO A 317 4.86 -13.81 -9.64
N ASN A 318 4.24 -13.93 -10.82
CA ASN A 318 2.81 -13.70 -11.05
C ASN A 318 2.08 -14.99 -11.47
N GLN A 319 2.62 -16.17 -11.12
CA GLN A 319 1.98 -17.44 -11.45
C GLN A 319 0.63 -17.55 -10.73
N ALA A 320 -0.36 -18.14 -11.39
CA ALA A 320 -1.58 -18.58 -10.72
C ALA A 320 -1.26 -19.57 -9.59
N ALA A 321 -2.15 -19.67 -8.60
CA ALA A 321 -2.01 -20.69 -7.56
C ALA A 321 -1.99 -22.08 -8.21
N VAL A 322 -0.98 -22.87 -7.85
CA VAL A 322 -0.72 -24.21 -8.37
C VAL A 322 -0.39 -25.08 -7.17
N GLU A 323 -0.99 -26.27 -7.12
CA GLU A 323 -0.58 -27.32 -6.19
C GLU A 323 0.61 -28.07 -6.78
N TRP A 324 1.76 -27.99 -6.11
CA TRP A 324 2.97 -28.67 -6.56
C TRP A 324 2.98 -30.13 -6.06
N PRO A 325 3.65 -31.05 -6.78
CA PRO A 325 4.01 -32.35 -6.23
C PRO A 325 4.67 -32.19 -4.86
N SER A 326 4.28 -33.00 -3.88
CA SER A 326 4.78 -32.90 -2.49
C SER A 326 6.29 -33.07 -2.36
N ASP A 327 6.92 -33.72 -3.33
CA ASP A 327 8.35 -33.96 -3.44
C ASP A 327 9.09 -33.00 -4.39
N LEU A 328 8.40 -31.97 -4.93
CA LEU A 328 8.99 -30.91 -5.74
C LEU A 328 9.06 -29.58 -4.95
N PRO A 329 10.18 -29.30 -4.26
CA PRO A 329 10.33 -28.09 -3.46
C PRO A 329 10.33 -26.81 -4.30
N ALA A 330 9.50 -25.84 -3.91
CA ALA A 330 9.40 -24.52 -4.56
C ALA A 330 10.33 -23.47 -3.92
N LEU A 331 11.04 -22.71 -4.76
CA LEU A 331 12.01 -21.69 -4.34
C LEU A 331 11.40 -20.29 -4.32
N SER A 332 11.43 -19.62 -3.16
CA SER A 332 10.92 -18.26 -2.99
C SER A 332 11.84 -17.18 -3.61
N GLY A 333 13.16 -17.37 -3.56
CA GLY A 333 14.18 -16.48 -4.11
C GLY A 333 14.86 -16.99 -5.39
N PHE A 334 15.80 -16.21 -5.93
CA PHE A 334 16.69 -16.67 -7.00
C PHE A 334 17.70 -17.68 -6.42
N PRO A 335 17.91 -18.86 -7.04
CA PRO A 335 18.82 -19.87 -6.49
C PRO A 335 20.28 -19.39 -6.57
N THR A 336 21.02 -19.48 -5.47
CA THR A 336 22.45 -19.09 -5.40
C THR A 336 23.43 -20.26 -5.52
N PHE A 337 22.92 -21.49 -5.61
CA PHE A 337 23.72 -22.70 -5.78
C PHE A 337 23.88 -23.07 -7.27
N PRO A 338 24.95 -23.78 -7.66
CA PRO A 338 25.13 -24.28 -9.02
C PRO A 338 24.00 -25.23 -9.42
N HIS A 339 23.39 -25.00 -10.58
CA HIS A 339 22.31 -25.83 -11.09
C HIS A 339 22.17 -25.73 -12.62
N ILE A 340 21.47 -26.70 -13.18
CA ILE A 340 20.95 -26.67 -14.55
C ILE A 340 19.56 -26.06 -14.51
N ALA A 341 19.31 -25.05 -15.33
CA ALA A 341 17.98 -24.47 -15.48
C ALA A 341 17.22 -25.18 -16.61
N VAL A 342 16.05 -25.75 -16.28
CA VAL A 342 15.08 -26.23 -17.28
C VAL A 342 13.93 -25.23 -17.30
N VAL A 343 13.78 -24.52 -18.41
CA VAL A 343 12.92 -23.34 -18.53
C VAL A 343 11.80 -23.61 -19.53
N ALA A 344 10.58 -23.22 -19.19
CA ALA A 344 9.43 -23.19 -20.08
C ALA A 344 9.55 -22.07 -21.15
N ASN A 345 8.43 -21.53 -21.67
CA ASN A 345 8.42 -20.41 -22.62
C ASN A 345 8.69 -19.05 -21.93
N SER A 346 9.81 -18.93 -21.23
CA SER A 346 10.19 -17.73 -20.47
C SER A 346 11.41 -17.02 -21.04
N SER A 347 11.38 -15.69 -21.07
CA SER A 347 12.55 -14.87 -21.43
C SER A 347 13.64 -14.82 -20.35
N VAL A 348 13.42 -15.45 -19.20
CA VAL A 348 14.42 -15.59 -18.12
C VAL A 348 15.68 -16.33 -18.59
N VAL A 349 15.59 -17.10 -19.68
CA VAL A 349 16.72 -17.77 -20.35
C VAL A 349 17.92 -16.84 -20.51
N ILE A 350 17.71 -15.61 -21.02
CA ILE A 350 18.80 -14.67 -21.25
C ILE A 350 19.42 -14.17 -19.94
N GLU A 351 18.62 -14.00 -18.89
CA GLU A 351 19.08 -13.58 -17.57
C GLU A 351 19.92 -14.68 -16.88
N LEU A 352 19.50 -15.94 -17.01
CA LEU A 352 20.22 -17.09 -16.48
C LEU A 352 21.55 -17.32 -17.21
N LEU A 353 21.54 -17.25 -18.54
CA LEU A 353 22.75 -17.39 -19.36
C LEU A 353 23.77 -16.28 -19.06
N HIS A 354 23.33 -15.03 -18.84
CA HIS A 354 24.23 -13.93 -18.45
C HIS A 354 24.92 -14.16 -17.11
N GLN A 355 24.32 -14.96 -16.22
CA GLN A 355 24.87 -15.32 -14.91
C GLN A 355 25.69 -16.61 -14.94
N GLY A 356 25.95 -17.17 -16.12
CA GLY A 356 26.72 -18.39 -16.28
C GLY A 356 25.96 -19.67 -15.89
N ILE A 357 24.62 -19.60 -15.82
CA ILE A 357 23.79 -20.78 -15.55
C ILE A 357 23.50 -21.46 -16.89
N PRO A 358 23.79 -22.76 -17.05
CA PRO A 358 23.46 -23.52 -18.24
C PRO A 358 21.94 -23.72 -18.33
N VAL A 359 21.36 -23.31 -19.47
CA VAL A 359 19.91 -23.29 -19.68
C VAL A 359 19.48 -24.25 -20.78
N PHE A 360 18.46 -25.03 -20.45
CA PHE A 360 17.75 -25.91 -21.37
C PHE A 360 16.27 -25.60 -21.34
N GLN A 361 15.55 -25.88 -22.43
CA GLN A 361 14.11 -25.66 -22.49
C GLN A 361 13.33 -26.95 -22.70
N ASN A 362 12.26 -27.09 -21.92
CA ASN A 362 11.23 -28.09 -22.10
C ASN A 362 9.89 -27.36 -22.13
N PHE A 363 9.11 -27.59 -23.20
CA PHE A 363 7.87 -26.86 -23.45
C PHE A 363 6.63 -27.63 -22.98
N ASP A 364 6.77 -28.88 -22.53
CA ASP A 364 5.63 -29.74 -22.20
C ASP A 364 4.85 -29.24 -20.98
N PHE A 365 5.50 -28.47 -20.10
CA PHE A 365 4.89 -27.88 -18.91
C PHE A 365 4.46 -26.41 -19.08
N ASP A 366 4.37 -25.94 -20.33
CA ASP A 366 3.87 -24.62 -20.71
C ASP A 366 2.67 -24.74 -21.66
N PRO A 367 1.57 -24.02 -21.43
CA PRO A 367 0.42 -24.05 -22.33
C PRO A 367 0.61 -23.25 -23.63
N VAL A 368 1.72 -22.53 -23.80
CA VAL A 368 2.02 -21.74 -25.01
C VAL A 368 2.80 -22.59 -26.02
N GLU A 369 2.62 -22.31 -27.32
CA GLU A 369 3.37 -22.93 -28.41
C GLU A 369 4.87 -23.03 -28.12
N ALA A 370 5.46 -24.18 -28.46
CA ALA A 370 6.86 -24.50 -28.20
C ALA A 370 7.82 -23.50 -28.85
N ASP A 371 8.89 -23.18 -28.13
CA ASP A 371 9.97 -22.28 -28.57
C ASP A 371 9.47 -20.89 -29.03
N TYR A 372 8.55 -20.30 -28.27
CA TYR A 372 7.92 -18.99 -28.57
C TYR A 372 8.93 -17.87 -28.87
N TYR A 373 10.05 -17.83 -28.14
CA TYR A 373 11.14 -16.86 -28.38
C TYR A 373 12.20 -17.35 -29.38
N GLY A 374 12.16 -18.63 -29.76
CA GLY A 374 13.10 -19.22 -30.69
C GLY A 374 14.48 -19.49 -30.09
N PHE A 375 14.64 -19.64 -28.78
CA PHE A 375 15.97 -19.84 -28.20
C PHE A 375 16.54 -21.22 -28.54
N VAL A 376 15.72 -22.26 -28.63
CA VAL A 376 16.21 -23.61 -29.00
C VAL A 376 16.55 -23.66 -30.48
N ARG A 377 15.64 -23.25 -31.37
CA ARG A 377 15.87 -23.27 -32.83
C ARG A 377 17.06 -22.41 -33.27
N ASN A 378 17.38 -21.37 -32.51
CA ASN A 378 18.51 -20.48 -32.79
C ASN A 378 19.81 -20.91 -32.08
N GLY A 379 19.82 -22.05 -31.38
CA GLY A 379 21.00 -22.55 -30.68
C GLY A 379 21.44 -21.68 -29.49
N ILE A 380 20.51 -20.97 -28.84
CA ILE A 380 20.79 -20.13 -27.67
C ILE A 380 20.65 -20.93 -26.37
N ALA A 381 19.65 -21.80 -26.28
CA ALA A 381 19.44 -22.73 -25.17
C ALA A 381 19.37 -24.17 -25.69
N GLY A 382 19.77 -25.14 -24.88
CA GLY A 382 19.69 -26.55 -25.26
C GLY A 382 18.25 -27.09 -25.19
N PRO A 383 17.87 -28.05 -26.05
CA PRO A 383 16.59 -28.74 -25.90
C PRO A 383 16.66 -29.74 -24.74
N ALA A 384 15.59 -29.86 -23.96
CA ALA A 384 15.41 -30.89 -22.94
C ALA A 384 14.07 -31.62 -23.12
N PRO A 385 13.83 -32.31 -24.25
CA PRO A 385 12.56 -32.96 -24.50
C PRO A 385 12.34 -34.09 -23.48
N THR A 386 11.09 -34.40 -23.18
CA THR A 386 10.73 -35.29 -22.06
C THR A 386 11.37 -36.68 -22.16
N GLU A 387 11.54 -37.21 -23.38
CA GLU A 387 12.22 -38.47 -23.65
C GLU A 387 13.73 -38.47 -23.30
N ALA A 388 14.37 -37.30 -23.24
CA ALA A 388 15.79 -37.17 -22.91
C ALA A 388 16.05 -36.97 -21.41
N LEU A 389 15.02 -36.65 -20.62
CA LEU A 389 15.18 -36.23 -19.22
C LEU A 389 15.69 -37.34 -18.29
N SER A 390 15.46 -38.61 -18.64
CA SER A 390 15.95 -39.78 -17.88
C SER A 390 17.45 -40.03 -18.05
N GLY A 391 18.09 -39.38 -19.02
CA GLY A 391 19.54 -39.38 -19.22
C GLY A 391 20.14 -37.97 -19.09
N PRO A 392 21.47 -37.82 -19.15
CA PRO A 392 22.14 -36.52 -19.01
C PRO A 392 21.93 -35.64 -20.25
N PHE A 393 20.72 -35.12 -20.44
CA PHE A 393 20.28 -34.34 -21.62
C PHE A 393 21.20 -33.16 -21.91
N TRP A 394 21.85 -32.61 -20.88
CA TRP A 394 22.83 -31.54 -21.01
C TRP A 394 24.08 -31.90 -21.82
N LYS A 395 24.39 -33.19 -22.02
CA LYS A 395 25.53 -33.61 -22.86
C LYS A 395 25.26 -33.43 -24.37
N HIS A 396 24.02 -33.17 -24.76
CA HIS A 396 23.62 -33.00 -26.16
C HIS A 396 23.73 -31.56 -26.67
N PHE A 397 24.13 -30.61 -25.82
CA PHE A 397 24.30 -29.21 -26.17
C PHE A 397 25.58 -28.67 -25.53
N ARG A 398 26.39 -27.93 -26.28
CA ARG A 398 27.66 -27.37 -25.79
C ARG A 398 27.60 -25.86 -25.73
N PHE A 399 27.99 -25.31 -24.59
CA PHE A 399 28.27 -23.89 -24.42
C PHE A 399 29.74 -23.65 -24.76
N ASP A 400 30.13 -23.84 -26.02
CA ASP A 400 31.52 -23.69 -26.47
C ASP A 400 31.81 -22.26 -26.99
N LEU A 401 33.03 -22.04 -27.50
CA LEU A 401 33.43 -20.74 -28.05
C LEU A 401 32.60 -20.32 -29.27
N GLU A 402 32.10 -21.28 -30.05
CA GLU A 402 31.23 -20.99 -31.19
C GLU A 402 29.87 -20.51 -30.71
N TRP A 403 29.25 -21.20 -29.75
CA TRP A 403 28.04 -20.75 -29.07
C TRP A 403 28.23 -19.36 -28.47
N TYR A 404 29.35 -19.12 -27.76
CA TYR A 404 29.63 -17.83 -27.13
C TYR A 404 29.71 -16.69 -28.14
N SER A 405 30.35 -16.92 -29.29
CA SER A 405 30.39 -15.95 -30.38
C SER A 405 29.00 -15.64 -30.94
N GLN A 406 28.15 -16.65 -31.09
CA GLN A 406 26.77 -16.48 -31.57
C GLN A 406 25.90 -15.75 -30.54
N TYR A 407 26.06 -16.08 -29.25
CA TYR A 407 25.33 -15.47 -28.15
C TYR A 407 25.67 -13.99 -28.00
N THR A 408 26.96 -13.65 -28.01
CA THR A 408 27.42 -12.26 -27.85
C THR A 408 27.04 -11.36 -29.01
N ASP A 409 27.08 -11.85 -30.26
CA ASP A 409 26.58 -11.08 -31.43
C ASP A 409 25.10 -10.69 -31.27
N ARG A 410 24.31 -11.57 -30.65
CA ARG A 410 22.84 -11.48 -30.65
C ARG A 410 22.25 -10.89 -29.39
N TYR A 411 22.71 -11.31 -28.21
CA TYR A 411 22.05 -11.10 -26.92
C TYR A 411 22.89 -10.36 -25.87
N ALA A 412 24.21 -10.27 -26.04
CA ALA A 412 25.10 -9.58 -25.11
C ALA A 412 25.97 -8.55 -25.86
N PRO A 413 25.45 -7.33 -26.12
CA PRO A 413 26.21 -6.32 -26.85
C PRO A 413 27.50 -5.98 -26.07
N PRO A 414 28.64 -5.77 -26.76
CA PRO A 414 29.88 -5.40 -26.10
C PRO A 414 29.70 -4.12 -25.26
N GLU A 415 30.34 -4.06 -24.09
CA GLU A 415 30.24 -2.91 -23.17
C GLU A 415 30.59 -1.59 -23.87
N SER A 416 31.64 -1.57 -24.70
CA SER A 416 32.04 -0.40 -25.49
C SER A 416 30.98 0.08 -26.49
N VAL A 417 30.20 -0.84 -27.06
CA VAL A 417 29.08 -0.53 -27.95
C VAL A 417 27.92 0.01 -27.12
N SER A 418 27.60 -0.64 -25.99
CA SER A 418 26.55 -0.21 -25.06
C SER A 418 26.80 1.21 -24.54
N GLU A 419 28.02 1.55 -24.13
CA GLU A 419 28.40 2.88 -23.65
C GLU A 419 28.35 3.96 -24.74
N ARG A 420 28.70 3.60 -25.99
CA ARG A 420 28.53 4.50 -27.14
C ARG A 420 27.06 4.79 -27.40
N GLU A 421 26.22 3.76 -27.38
CA GLU A 421 24.76 3.89 -27.55
C GLU A 421 24.12 4.70 -26.42
N LYS A 422 24.57 4.48 -25.17
CA LYS A 422 24.19 5.27 -23.99
C LYS A 422 24.53 6.74 -24.19
N SER A 423 25.74 7.05 -24.65
CA SER A 423 26.17 8.42 -24.95
C SER A 423 25.31 9.08 -26.03
N ARG A 424 24.93 8.33 -27.08
CA ARG A 424 24.04 8.80 -28.15
C ARG A 424 22.63 9.08 -27.63
N LEU A 425 22.09 8.20 -26.79
CA LEU A 425 20.80 8.39 -26.11
C LEU A 425 20.80 9.65 -25.24
N LEU A 426 21.85 9.84 -24.44
CA LEU A 426 22.00 11.01 -23.58
C LEU A 426 22.02 12.32 -24.39
N ALA A 427 22.70 12.34 -25.54
CA ALA A 427 22.72 13.50 -26.43
C ALA A 427 21.31 13.84 -26.96
N GLU A 428 20.55 12.84 -27.41
CA GLU A 428 19.17 13.02 -27.90
C GLU A 428 18.22 13.51 -26.80
N VAL A 429 18.26 12.87 -25.63
CA VAL A 429 17.42 13.28 -24.49
C VAL A 429 17.79 14.68 -24.01
N ASN A 430 19.08 15.01 -23.92
CA ASN A 430 19.52 16.35 -23.53
C ASN A 430 19.04 17.42 -24.53
N TYR A 431 19.08 17.12 -25.83
CA TYR A 431 18.56 18.01 -26.86
C TYR A 431 17.05 18.24 -26.72
N LEU A 432 16.26 17.19 -26.44
CA LEU A 432 14.82 17.32 -26.15
C LEU A 432 14.57 18.19 -24.92
N LEU A 433 15.27 17.93 -23.82
CA LEU A 433 15.15 18.69 -22.57
C LEU A 433 15.61 20.15 -22.72
N GLY A 434 16.42 20.47 -23.72
CA GLY A 434 16.86 21.83 -24.07
C GLY A 434 15.77 22.68 -24.75
N ARG A 435 14.69 22.07 -25.26
CA ARG A 435 13.60 22.80 -25.92
C ARG A 435 12.74 23.54 -24.89
N ARG A 436 12.61 24.87 -25.04
CA ARG A 436 11.86 25.76 -24.12
C ARG A 436 10.33 25.70 -24.27
N ILE A 437 9.79 24.96 -25.25
CA ILE A 437 8.36 24.98 -25.59
C ILE A 437 7.80 23.56 -25.47
N ARG A 438 6.92 23.33 -24.49
CA ARG A 438 6.12 22.10 -24.37
C ARG A 438 5.10 22.04 -25.52
N PRO A 439 4.81 20.85 -26.09
CA PRO A 439 3.73 20.68 -27.05
C PRO A 439 2.41 21.25 -26.49
N ARG A 440 1.63 21.93 -27.33
CA ARG A 440 0.26 22.39 -27.00
C ARG A 440 -0.70 21.86 -28.04
N ALA A 441 -1.90 21.48 -27.61
CA ALA A 441 -2.97 21.02 -28.49
C ALA A 441 -3.22 22.02 -29.64
N GLY A 442 -3.19 21.53 -30.89
CA GLY A 442 -3.54 22.30 -32.09
C GLY A 442 -2.44 23.17 -32.72
N ALA A 443 -1.19 23.13 -32.25
CA ALA A 443 -0.11 23.87 -32.89
C ALA A 443 0.35 23.20 -34.20
N ARG A 444 -0.08 23.73 -35.36
CA ARG A 444 0.53 23.38 -36.67
C ARG A 444 2.04 23.61 -36.63
N LYS A 445 2.84 22.64 -37.09
CA LYS A 445 4.27 22.83 -37.40
C LYS A 445 4.41 24.05 -38.30
N LYS A 446 5.03 25.12 -37.82
CA LYS A 446 5.53 26.20 -38.67
C LYS A 446 6.98 25.89 -39.00
N ASP A 447 7.26 25.82 -40.29
CA ASP A 447 8.62 25.74 -40.83
C ASP A 447 9.48 26.92 -40.37
N VAL A 448 10.76 26.62 -40.14
CA VAL A 448 11.85 27.53 -39.74
C VAL A 448 12.33 28.25 -41.03
N ALA A 449 12.44 29.59 -41.16
CA ALA A 449 13.39 30.58 -40.62
C ALA A 449 13.07 31.98 -41.27
N PRO A 450 13.82 33.11 -41.10
CA PRO A 450 14.83 33.51 -40.10
C PRO A 450 14.67 34.96 -39.50
N LYS A 451 15.35 35.16 -38.35
CA LYS A 451 16.06 36.37 -37.83
C LYS A 451 15.32 37.65 -37.36
N PRO A 452 15.99 38.47 -36.49
CA PRO A 452 15.39 39.04 -35.28
C PRO A 452 15.10 40.54 -35.37
N VAL A 453 14.21 41.03 -34.50
CA VAL A 453 14.01 42.47 -34.27
C VAL A 453 14.31 42.80 -32.80
N ASN A 454 15.29 43.68 -32.62
CA ASN A 454 15.73 44.24 -31.34
C ASN A 454 14.60 44.98 -30.61
N ARG A 455 14.60 44.92 -29.28
CA ARG A 455 13.85 45.85 -28.42
C ARG A 455 14.79 46.63 -27.49
N PRO A 456 14.50 47.92 -27.23
CA PRO A 456 15.40 48.82 -26.53
C PRO A 456 15.38 48.61 -25.01
N LYS A 457 16.54 48.81 -24.38
CA LYS A 457 16.72 48.86 -22.93
C LYS A 457 16.33 50.25 -22.41
N VAL A 458 15.47 50.33 -21.39
CA VAL A 458 15.30 51.56 -20.59
C VAL A 458 15.77 51.27 -19.17
N LYS A 459 16.76 52.07 -18.72
CA LYS A 459 17.28 52.08 -17.35
C LYS A 459 16.43 53.04 -16.50
N LEU A 460 16.00 52.60 -15.32
CA LEU A 460 15.46 53.47 -14.28
C LEU A 460 16.59 54.28 -13.61
N SER A 461 16.32 55.56 -13.32
CA SER A 461 17.28 56.54 -12.81
C SER A 461 17.57 56.42 -11.32
N SER A 462 18.70 56.99 -10.89
CA SER A 462 19.25 56.93 -9.52
C SER A 462 18.37 57.56 -8.44
N ILE A 463 17.42 58.42 -8.81
CA ILE A 463 16.53 59.10 -7.85
C ILE A 463 15.42 58.15 -7.36
N GLY A 464 14.99 57.19 -8.19
CA GLY A 464 13.99 56.17 -7.82
C GLY A 464 14.50 55.12 -6.84
N LYS A 465 15.82 54.93 -6.74
CA LYS A 465 16.43 53.99 -5.77
C LYS A 465 16.60 54.61 -4.38
N SER A 466 16.74 55.93 -4.27
CA SER A 466 16.87 56.60 -2.96
C SER A 466 15.53 56.80 -2.25
N ALA A 467 14.42 56.97 -2.98
CA ALA A 467 13.08 57.11 -2.37
C ALA A 467 12.60 55.81 -1.70
N VAL A 468 12.96 54.65 -2.25
CA VAL A 468 12.59 53.34 -1.70
C VAL A 468 13.39 53.01 -0.43
N ASN A 469 14.63 53.48 -0.32
CA ASN A 469 15.49 53.23 0.85
C ASN A 469 15.21 54.18 2.03
N PHE A 470 14.56 55.32 1.80
CA PHE A 470 14.18 56.26 2.86
C PHE A 470 12.89 55.84 3.58
N ALA A 471 11.96 55.19 2.88
CA ALA A 471 10.71 54.68 3.45
C ALA A 471 10.90 53.48 4.41
N ALA A 472 12.06 52.83 4.38
CA ALA A 472 12.35 51.64 5.19
C ALA A 472 12.91 51.94 6.60
N LYS A 473 13.02 53.22 7.03
CA LYS A 473 13.88 53.57 8.18
C LYS A 473 13.25 54.34 9.36
N ILE A 474 11.93 54.46 9.50
CA ILE A 474 11.32 55.17 10.65
C ILE A 474 10.42 54.26 11.51
N SER A 475 11.08 53.65 12.49
CA SER A 475 10.70 53.14 13.83
C SER A 475 9.37 52.40 14.08
N SER A 476 9.46 51.08 14.24
CA SER A 476 8.52 50.20 14.94
C SER A 476 8.73 50.14 16.47
N THR A 477 9.72 50.87 16.99
CA THR A 477 10.22 50.68 18.36
C THR A 477 9.50 51.51 19.43
N LEU A 478 8.67 52.49 19.05
CA LEU A 478 7.94 53.36 19.99
C LEU A 478 6.47 52.97 20.20
N VAL A 479 5.95 52.02 19.42
CA VAL A 479 4.59 51.48 19.57
C VAL A 479 4.57 50.20 20.44
N LEU A 480 5.71 49.50 20.53
CA LEU A 480 5.81 48.22 21.23
C LEU A 480 5.77 48.33 22.76
N GLU A 481 6.10 49.48 23.34
CA GLU A 481 6.09 49.70 24.79
C GLU A 481 4.70 50.15 25.30
N SER A 482 3.90 50.83 24.47
CA SER A 482 2.54 51.23 24.83
C SER A 482 1.51 50.10 24.68
N VAL A 483 1.77 49.13 23.80
CA VAL A 483 0.92 47.95 23.60
C VAL A 483 1.11 46.91 24.72
N LYS A 484 2.30 46.84 25.34
CA LYS A 484 2.60 45.91 26.44
C LYS A 484 1.85 46.22 27.74
N TYR A 485 1.40 47.46 27.94
CA TYR A 485 0.67 47.85 29.16
C TYR A 485 -0.85 47.73 29.04
N VAL A 486 -1.39 47.59 27.80
CA VAL A 486 -2.83 47.49 27.54
C VAL A 486 -3.26 46.04 27.23
N ALA A 487 -2.30 45.12 27.04
CA ALA A 487 -2.54 43.73 26.66
C ALA A 487 -2.73 42.74 27.84
N TYR A 488 -3.19 43.19 29.01
CA TYR A 488 -3.39 42.31 30.19
C TYR A 488 -4.82 41.79 30.41
N GLU A 489 -5.77 41.96 29.49
CA GLU A 489 -7.04 41.20 29.55
C GLU A 489 -7.47 40.70 28.15
N SER A 490 -7.41 39.38 27.99
CA SER A 490 -8.00 38.57 26.90
C SER A 490 -9.55 38.57 26.99
N PRO A 491 -10.39 37.98 26.09
CA PRO A 491 -10.14 37.25 24.83
C PRO A 491 -11.13 37.59 23.65
N LEU A 492 -10.81 37.12 22.44
CA LEU A 492 -11.73 36.59 21.41
C LEU A 492 -13.10 37.28 21.20
N LYS A 493 -13.14 38.61 21.04
CA LYS A 493 -14.38 39.30 20.62
C LYS A 493 -14.24 40.38 19.57
N ASN A 494 -13.07 40.54 18.95
CA ASN A 494 -12.96 41.56 17.91
C ASN A 494 -13.33 40.99 16.53
N ARG A 495 -14.64 41.05 16.21
CA ARG A 495 -15.19 40.94 14.85
C ARG A 495 -14.41 41.79 13.83
N LYS A 496 -13.76 42.86 14.31
CA LYS A 496 -12.89 43.76 13.54
C LYS A 496 -11.56 43.12 13.14
N ALA A 497 -10.91 42.34 14.00
CA ALA A 497 -9.67 41.62 13.67
C ALA A 497 -9.91 40.54 12.61
N ILE A 498 -11.05 39.85 12.66
CA ILE A 498 -11.49 38.89 11.62
C ILE A 498 -11.85 39.62 10.31
N GLN A 499 -12.43 40.82 10.38
CA GLN A 499 -12.69 41.64 9.19
C GLN A 499 -11.42 42.21 8.56
N ASP A 500 -10.42 42.56 9.38
CA ASP A 500 -9.15 43.09 8.92
C ASP A 500 -8.26 41.96 8.35
N LEU A 501 -8.31 40.75 8.91
CA LEU A 501 -7.76 39.53 8.28
C LEU A 501 -8.44 39.22 6.94
N ARG A 502 -9.77 39.36 6.83
CA ARG A 502 -10.47 39.20 5.54
C ARG A 502 -10.05 40.23 4.49
N LYS A 503 -9.67 41.44 4.89
CA LYS A 503 -9.16 42.48 3.98
C LYS A 503 -7.70 42.22 3.58
N ALA A 504 -6.87 41.72 4.48
CA ALA A 504 -5.51 41.30 4.16
C ALA A 504 -5.50 40.09 3.20
N ASP A 505 -6.42 39.14 3.40
CA ASP A 505 -6.52 37.92 2.57
C ASP A 505 -7.22 38.18 1.23
N ALA A 506 -8.13 39.16 1.16
CA ALA A 506 -8.77 39.60 -0.09
C ALA A 506 -7.79 40.12 -1.15
N HIS A 507 -6.61 40.58 -0.73
CA HIS A 507 -5.54 41.02 -1.65
C HIS A 507 -4.63 39.86 -2.13
N LEU A 508 -4.84 38.62 -1.67
CA LEU A 508 -4.09 37.43 -2.08
C LEU A 508 -4.93 36.41 -2.89
N VAL A 509 -6.19 36.71 -3.21
CA VAL A 509 -7.16 35.76 -3.83
C VAL A 509 -6.93 35.45 -5.32
N HIS A 510 -5.86 35.95 -5.94
CA HIS A 510 -5.44 35.50 -7.28
C HIS A 510 -4.18 34.63 -7.22
N ARG A 511 -4.25 33.49 -6.51
CA ARG A 511 -3.36 32.35 -6.76
C ARG A 511 -4.15 31.17 -7.30
N ALA A 512 -3.65 30.64 -8.42
CA ALA A 512 -4.17 29.49 -9.14
C ALA A 512 -4.38 28.28 -8.22
N PRO A 513 -5.32 27.35 -8.55
CA PRO A 513 -5.56 26.15 -7.76
C PRO A 513 -4.24 25.39 -7.53
N SER A 514 -3.95 25.11 -6.26
CA SER A 514 -2.75 24.40 -5.82
C SER A 514 -2.62 23.07 -6.57
N ALA A 515 -1.55 22.94 -7.35
CA ALA A 515 -1.11 21.68 -7.93
C ALA A 515 -0.98 20.59 -6.84
N PRO A 516 -1.13 19.30 -7.18
CA PRO A 516 -0.79 18.24 -6.23
C PRO A 516 0.65 18.44 -5.73
N PRO A 517 0.93 18.22 -4.43
CA PRO A 517 2.27 18.42 -3.89
C PRO A 517 3.24 17.53 -4.67
N ASP A 518 4.28 18.16 -5.23
CA ASP A 518 5.42 17.50 -5.85
C ASP A 518 5.93 16.40 -4.88
N PRO A 519 6.01 15.12 -5.30
CA PRO A 519 6.50 14.03 -4.44
C PRO A 519 7.89 14.33 -3.87
N ASP A 520 8.74 15.03 -4.62
CA ASP A 520 10.05 15.46 -4.15
C ASP A 520 9.90 16.58 -3.11
N LYS A 521 8.96 17.50 -3.30
CA LYS A 521 8.64 18.54 -2.30
C LYS A 521 8.14 17.88 -1.01
N MET A 522 7.26 16.87 -1.08
CA MET A 522 6.77 16.19 0.12
C MET A 522 7.88 15.43 0.85
N LYS A 523 8.76 14.72 0.12
CA LYS A 523 9.95 14.09 0.70
C LYS A 523 10.88 15.13 1.34
N TRP A 524 11.15 16.23 0.65
CA TRP A 524 11.96 17.32 1.15
C TRP A 524 11.34 17.97 2.40
N LEU A 525 10.01 18.17 2.43
CA LEU A 525 9.30 18.69 3.60
C LEU A 525 9.42 17.74 4.79
N CYS A 526 9.18 16.45 4.59
CA CYS A 526 9.32 15.46 5.65
C CYS A 526 10.75 15.45 6.20
N ALA A 527 11.76 15.38 5.34
CA ALA A 527 13.17 15.42 5.74
C ALA A 527 13.53 16.74 6.45
N SER A 528 13.10 17.88 5.91
CA SER A 528 13.40 19.20 6.49
C SER A 528 12.77 19.40 7.86
N ILE A 529 11.56 18.87 8.08
CA ILE A 529 10.90 18.89 9.40
C ILE A 529 11.64 17.95 10.36
N ALA A 530 11.94 16.71 9.93
CA ALA A 530 12.60 15.69 10.75
C ALA A 530 14.02 16.09 11.19
N GLU A 531 14.78 16.73 10.30
CA GLU A 531 16.16 17.17 10.54
C GLU A 531 16.25 18.56 11.19
N ALA A 532 15.14 19.28 11.33
CA ALA A 532 15.15 20.61 11.93
C ALA A 532 15.51 20.53 13.41
N THR A 533 16.51 21.31 13.82
CA THR A 533 16.87 21.47 15.25
C THR A 533 15.69 21.96 16.10
N ASN A 534 14.76 22.69 15.49
CA ASN A 534 13.53 23.15 16.12
C ASN A 534 12.39 23.15 15.09
N ALA A 535 11.75 21.99 14.94
CA ALA A 535 10.72 21.76 13.92
C ALA A 535 9.51 22.71 14.04
N SER A 536 9.08 23.08 15.25
CA SER A 536 7.95 24.01 15.43
C SER A 536 8.29 25.40 14.90
N LYS A 537 9.47 25.94 15.25
CA LYS A 537 9.95 27.24 14.74
C LYS A 537 10.26 27.21 13.25
N TRP A 538 10.70 26.07 12.73
CA TRP A 538 10.87 25.91 11.27
C TRP A 538 9.52 25.99 10.55
N LEU A 539 8.50 25.29 11.04
CA LEU A 539 7.15 25.32 10.49
C LEU A 539 6.53 26.72 10.57
N GLU A 540 6.59 27.36 11.74
CA GLU A 540 6.10 28.74 11.96
C GLU A 540 6.69 29.70 10.92
N ARG A 541 8.03 29.77 10.84
CA ARG A 541 8.72 30.68 9.91
C ARG A 541 8.42 30.38 8.44
N THR A 542 8.35 29.12 8.06
CA THR A 542 8.10 28.73 6.66
C THR A 542 6.66 28.98 6.24
N LEU A 543 5.70 28.87 7.16
CA LEU A 543 4.31 29.29 6.96
C LEU A 543 4.20 30.82 6.91
N ASP A 544 4.87 31.56 7.79
CA ASP A 544 4.86 33.04 7.83
C ASP A 544 5.33 33.67 6.51
N VAL A 545 6.41 33.12 5.93
CA VAL A 545 6.92 33.61 4.64
C VAL A 545 6.17 33.03 3.44
N GLY A 546 5.18 32.15 3.67
CA GLY A 546 4.39 31.50 2.64
C GLY A 546 5.17 30.53 1.75
N LEU A 547 6.28 29.97 2.25
CA LEU A 547 7.09 28.97 1.56
C LEU A 547 6.34 27.64 1.43
N ILE A 548 5.56 27.31 2.46
CA ILE A 548 4.69 26.13 2.51
C ILE A 548 3.27 26.57 2.85
N THR A 549 2.29 25.79 2.41
CA THR A 549 0.89 26.00 2.77
C THR A 549 0.50 25.18 4.00
N HIS A 550 -0.58 25.58 4.69
CA HIS A 550 -1.16 24.77 5.78
C HIS A 550 -1.48 23.32 5.35
N GLU A 551 -1.95 23.12 4.11
CA GLU A 551 -2.23 21.79 3.57
C GLU A 551 -0.96 20.94 3.42
N GLU A 552 0.14 21.54 2.94
CA GLU A 552 1.43 20.86 2.80
C GLU A 552 2.04 20.52 4.15
N ALA A 553 1.97 21.43 5.12
CA ALA A 553 2.42 21.20 6.48
C ALA A 553 1.67 20.01 7.11
N ILE A 554 0.33 20.01 7.06
CA ILE A 554 -0.48 18.92 7.62
C ILE A 554 -0.15 17.58 6.94
N LYS A 555 -0.02 17.56 5.61
CA LYS A 555 0.34 16.33 4.87
C LYS A 555 1.72 15.79 5.25
N ALA A 556 2.72 16.67 5.38
CA ALA A 556 4.06 16.27 5.76
C ALA A 556 4.09 15.70 7.18
N ILE A 557 3.42 16.36 8.13
CA ILE A 557 3.32 15.90 9.52
C ILE A 557 2.57 14.55 9.59
N ASP A 558 1.46 14.40 8.86
CA ASP A 558 0.71 13.13 8.82
C ASP A 558 1.55 12.00 8.20
N GLN A 559 2.34 12.29 7.16
CA GLN A 559 3.27 11.31 6.57
C GLN A 559 4.38 10.91 7.54
N LEU A 560 4.98 11.88 8.25
CA LEU A 560 5.96 11.61 9.31
C LEU A 560 5.35 10.76 10.42
N TYR A 561 4.10 11.02 10.79
CA TYR A 561 3.37 10.22 11.79
C TYR A 561 3.13 8.78 11.31
N LEU A 562 2.73 8.59 10.05
CA LEU A 562 2.57 7.27 9.43
C LEU A 562 3.90 6.51 9.40
N ASN A 563 5.01 7.21 9.17
CA ASN A 563 6.37 6.67 9.20
C ASN A 563 6.94 6.49 10.62
N ARG A 564 6.17 6.81 11.67
CA ARG A 564 6.57 6.71 13.09
C ARG A 564 7.79 7.57 13.45
N ASP A 565 7.98 8.68 12.76
CA ASP A 565 9.08 9.60 13.06
C ASP A 565 8.85 10.28 14.43
N PRO A 566 9.84 10.24 15.36
CA PRO A 566 9.70 10.83 16.68
C PRO A 566 9.49 12.35 16.66
N ILE A 567 9.86 13.06 15.58
CA ILE A 567 9.73 14.52 15.47
C ILE A 567 8.29 15.00 15.63
N VAL A 568 7.31 14.18 15.24
CA VAL A 568 5.88 14.52 15.38
C VAL A 568 5.52 14.71 16.85
N PHE A 569 6.13 13.92 17.74
CA PHE A 569 5.88 14.06 19.16
C PHE A 569 6.57 15.30 19.74
N THR A 570 7.75 15.68 19.23
CA THR A 570 8.37 16.97 19.55
C THR A 570 7.49 18.15 19.12
N LEU A 571 6.80 18.03 17.98
CA LEU A 571 5.81 19.03 17.55
C LEU A 571 4.59 19.09 18.48
N PHE A 572 4.13 17.97 19.02
CA PHE A 572 3.06 17.96 20.02
C PHE A 572 3.43 18.72 21.30
N ASP A 573 4.70 18.62 21.72
CA ASP A 573 5.22 19.27 22.91
C ASP A 573 5.37 20.80 22.72
N ARG A 574 5.38 21.28 21.47
CA ARG A 574 5.61 22.69 21.10
C ARG A 574 4.51 23.25 20.20
N ILE A 575 3.29 22.79 20.40
CA ILE A 575 2.15 23.14 19.55
C ILE A 575 1.82 24.65 19.59
N ASP A 576 2.04 25.30 20.73
CA ASP A 576 1.74 26.72 20.95
C ASP A 576 2.59 27.65 20.06
N ASP A 577 3.75 27.18 19.59
CA ASP A 577 4.57 27.90 18.59
C ASP A 577 3.86 28.07 17.24
N LEU A 578 2.72 27.40 17.02
CA LEU A 578 1.98 27.39 15.76
C LEU A 578 0.56 27.99 15.89
N GLU A 579 0.23 28.64 17.02
CA GLU A 579 -1.12 29.17 17.29
C GLU A 579 -1.61 30.15 16.22
N ASP A 580 -0.70 30.99 15.68
CA ASP A 580 -0.98 31.93 14.59
C ASP A 580 -1.35 31.24 13.26
N HIS A 581 -1.00 29.96 13.10
CA HIS A 581 -1.30 29.12 11.94
C HIS A 581 -2.45 28.15 12.23
N LEU A 582 -3.62 28.74 12.51
CA LEU A 582 -4.80 28.08 13.09
C LEU A 582 -5.17 26.70 12.50
N PRO A 583 -5.16 26.44 11.16
CA PRO A 583 -5.47 25.11 10.64
C PRO A 583 -4.47 24.02 11.06
N VAL A 584 -3.17 24.35 11.10
CA VAL A 584 -2.10 23.41 11.51
C VAL A 584 -2.17 23.21 13.02
N TYR A 585 -2.37 24.29 13.79
CA TYR A 585 -2.55 24.25 15.24
C TYR A 585 -3.73 23.35 15.66
N LEU A 586 -4.92 23.57 15.07
CA LEU A 586 -6.10 22.74 15.37
C LEU A 586 -5.86 21.28 14.99
N TRP A 587 -5.22 21.04 13.84
CA TRP A 587 -4.93 19.68 13.39
C TRP A 587 -4.01 18.96 14.37
N LEU A 588 -2.88 19.57 14.74
CA LEU A 588 -1.95 19.03 15.73
C LEU A 588 -2.62 18.84 17.09
N SER A 589 -3.50 19.74 17.51
CA SER A 589 -4.16 19.69 18.82
C SER A 589 -5.08 18.50 18.92
N PHE A 590 -5.97 18.33 17.93
CA PHE A 590 -6.86 17.17 17.90
C PHE A 590 -6.08 15.87 17.67
N LYS A 591 -5.00 15.90 16.88
CA LYS A 591 -4.16 14.73 16.64
C LYS A 591 -3.41 14.30 17.91
N ARG A 592 -2.86 15.26 18.67
CA ARG A 592 -2.24 15.03 19.99
C ARG A 592 -3.26 14.44 20.96
N PHE A 593 -4.46 15.01 21.05
CA PHE A 593 -5.54 14.49 21.88
C PHE A 593 -5.93 13.05 21.50
N GLU A 594 -6.12 12.79 20.20
CA GLU A 594 -6.41 11.45 19.67
C GLU A 594 -5.32 10.42 20.03
N ILE A 595 -4.06 10.80 19.89
CA ILE A 595 -2.93 9.88 20.05
C ILE A 595 -2.56 9.70 21.52
N THR A 596 -2.38 10.79 22.26
CA THR A 596 -1.73 10.78 23.59
C THR A 596 -2.72 10.81 24.76
N GLY A 597 -3.99 11.14 24.50
CA GLY A 597 -4.99 11.36 25.54
C GLY A 597 -4.77 12.64 26.35
N VAL A 598 -3.75 13.43 26.02
CA VAL A 598 -3.52 14.74 26.64
C VAL A 598 -4.66 15.68 26.27
N ALA A 599 -5.25 16.31 27.28
CA ALA A 599 -6.39 17.22 27.14
C ALA A 599 -6.13 18.32 26.10
N LEU A 600 -7.20 18.74 25.43
CA LEU A 600 -7.14 19.83 24.46
C LEU A 600 -6.75 21.15 25.16
N PRO A 601 -5.97 22.02 24.48
CA PRO A 601 -5.51 23.30 25.06
C PRO A 601 -6.65 24.28 25.33
N TYR A 602 -7.78 24.13 24.64
CA TYR A 602 -8.97 24.97 24.81
C TYR A 602 -10.25 24.12 24.89
N PRO A 603 -11.37 24.67 25.40
CA PRO A 603 -12.64 23.97 25.44
C PRO A 603 -13.08 23.47 24.05
N LEU A 604 -13.48 22.20 23.98
CA LEU A 604 -13.86 21.52 22.73
C LEU A 604 -14.87 22.33 21.90
N THR A 605 -15.90 22.91 22.54
CA THR A 605 -16.91 23.74 21.86
C THR A 605 -16.30 24.87 21.03
N GLY A 606 -15.28 25.56 21.55
CA GLY A 606 -14.61 26.65 20.85
C GLY A 606 -13.77 26.15 19.68
N MET A 607 -13.01 25.07 19.90
CA MET A 607 -12.17 24.46 18.88
C MET A 607 -12.99 23.87 17.72
N VAL A 608 -14.14 23.24 18.00
CA VAL A 608 -15.06 22.75 16.96
C VAL A 608 -15.60 23.89 16.11
N ARG A 609 -16.03 25.00 16.74
CA ARG A 609 -16.50 26.17 16.00
C ARG A 609 -15.39 26.77 15.12
N ALA A 610 -14.17 26.90 15.65
CA ALA A 610 -13.03 27.37 14.88
C ALA A 610 -12.72 26.44 13.69
N ALA A 611 -12.72 25.12 13.91
CA ALA A 611 -12.52 24.14 12.84
C ALA A 611 -13.60 24.24 11.74
N LEU A 612 -14.85 24.51 12.12
CA LEU A 612 -15.98 24.71 11.21
C LEU A 612 -15.92 26.06 10.46
N GLU A 613 -15.17 27.04 10.93
CA GLU A 613 -15.00 28.35 10.29
C GLU A 613 -13.79 28.41 9.31
N ILE A 614 -12.89 27.42 9.35
CA ILE A 614 -11.74 27.35 8.43
C ILE A 614 -12.20 27.31 6.97
N PRO A 615 -11.56 28.07 6.04
CA PRO A 615 -11.87 28.04 4.61
C PRO A 615 -11.91 26.63 4.02
N ASN A 616 -12.74 26.42 2.99
CA ASN A 616 -13.00 25.09 2.43
C ASN A 616 -11.86 24.55 1.54
N HIS A 617 -10.70 24.30 2.13
CA HIS A 617 -9.64 23.49 1.55
C HIS A 617 -9.99 22.02 1.75
N ARG A 618 -10.23 21.30 0.65
CA ARG A 618 -10.84 19.96 0.67
C ARG A 618 -10.11 18.98 1.61
N PHE A 619 -8.78 18.91 1.54
CA PHE A 619 -8.00 18.00 2.36
C PHE A 619 -8.00 18.43 3.84
N VAL A 620 -7.65 19.69 4.11
CA VAL A 620 -7.58 20.24 5.48
C VAL A 620 -8.92 20.08 6.19
N ARG A 621 -10.02 20.46 5.55
CA ARG A 621 -11.37 20.29 6.12
C ARG A 621 -11.73 18.84 6.36
N SER A 622 -11.47 17.96 5.40
CA SER A 622 -11.80 16.54 5.56
C SER A 622 -11.01 15.88 6.69
N SER A 623 -9.75 16.29 6.88
CA SER A 623 -8.90 15.77 7.94
C SER A 623 -9.32 16.32 9.31
N LEU A 624 -9.51 17.64 9.41
CA LEU A 624 -9.94 18.31 10.65
C LEU A 624 -11.34 17.87 11.11
N GLU A 625 -12.33 17.86 10.22
CA GLU A 625 -13.68 17.41 10.58
C GLU A 625 -13.68 15.93 11.02
N GLY A 626 -12.78 15.12 10.45
CA GLY A 626 -12.56 13.75 10.88
C GLY A 626 -11.99 13.64 12.29
N LEU A 627 -11.03 14.49 12.64
CA LEU A 627 -10.45 14.57 13.99
C LEU A 627 -11.44 15.15 15.01
N VAL A 628 -12.22 16.16 14.60
CA VAL A 628 -13.30 16.72 15.42
C VAL A 628 -14.36 15.68 15.72
N PHE A 629 -14.79 14.88 14.74
CA PHE A 629 -15.70 13.77 14.95
C PHE A 629 -15.18 12.84 16.05
N ASN A 630 -13.91 12.44 15.97
CA ASN A 630 -13.27 11.59 16.96
C ASN A 630 -13.22 12.26 18.35
N ALA A 631 -12.90 13.57 18.40
CA ALA A 631 -12.88 14.32 19.64
C ALA A 631 -14.25 14.44 20.31
N CYS A 632 -15.31 14.68 19.54
CA CYS A 632 -16.68 14.73 20.06
C CYS A 632 -17.11 13.39 20.68
N LEU A 633 -16.76 12.26 20.07
CA LEU A 633 -17.06 10.94 20.63
C LEU A 633 -16.29 10.68 21.93
N ARG A 634 -15.00 11.07 22.00
CA ARG A 634 -14.18 10.88 23.20
C ARG A 634 -14.67 11.69 24.39
N GLU A 635 -15.03 12.94 24.15
CA GLU A 635 -15.54 13.84 25.19
C GLU A 635 -17.05 13.64 25.46
N ASN A 636 -17.69 12.65 24.82
CA ASN A 636 -19.12 12.36 24.94
C ASN A 636 -20.01 13.60 24.67
N ARG A 637 -19.66 14.38 23.64
CA ARG A 637 -20.35 15.62 23.24
C ARG A 637 -21.19 15.41 21.97
N LEU A 638 -22.29 14.67 22.13
CA LEU A 638 -23.24 14.41 21.04
C LEU A 638 -23.85 15.71 20.47
N ASP A 639 -24.00 16.74 21.28
CA ASP A 639 -24.47 18.07 20.83
C ASP A 639 -23.49 18.72 19.84
N LEU A 640 -22.18 18.58 20.07
CA LEU A 640 -21.15 19.09 19.15
C LEU A 640 -21.00 18.19 17.92
N LEU A 641 -21.27 16.89 18.05
CA LEU A 641 -21.34 15.97 16.93
C LEU A 641 -22.52 16.32 16.00
N ASP A 642 -23.69 16.59 16.58
CA ASP A 642 -24.88 17.01 15.81
C ASP A 642 -24.59 18.37 15.12
N LEU A 643 -23.90 19.31 15.79
CA LEU A 643 -23.41 20.55 15.18
C LEU A 643 -22.43 20.29 14.01
N LEU A 644 -21.52 19.33 14.15
CA LEU A 644 -20.61 18.92 13.07
C LEU A 644 -21.40 18.34 11.89
N PHE A 645 -22.42 17.52 12.11
CA PHE A 645 -23.24 16.99 11.02
C PHE A 645 -24.08 18.06 10.33
N GLU A 646 -24.57 19.05 11.07
CA GLU A 646 -25.35 20.17 10.52
C GLU A 646 -24.48 21.12 9.68
N LYS A 647 -23.28 21.48 10.17
CA LYS A 647 -22.44 22.54 9.60
C LYS A 647 -21.18 22.06 8.89
N GLY A 648 -20.83 20.79 9.05
CA GLY A 648 -19.68 20.16 8.42
C GLY A 648 -19.85 20.06 6.91
N LEU A 649 -18.74 20.22 6.18
CA LEU A 649 -18.76 20.18 4.72
C LEU A 649 -18.39 18.79 4.18
N ARG A 650 -17.62 18.01 4.94
CA ARG A 650 -16.98 16.76 4.53
C ARG A 650 -17.42 15.57 5.37
N VAL A 651 -17.65 15.74 6.67
CA VAL A 651 -18.13 14.70 7.58
C VAL A 651 -19.58 14.99 7.98
N ARG A 652 -20.51 14.26 7.37
CA ARG A 652 -21.95 14.27 7.64
C ARG A 652 -22.48 12.87 7.87
N SER A 653 -23.60 12.73 8.59
CA SER A 653 -24.20 11.44 8.97
C SER A 653 -24.29 10.46 7.79
N GLU A 654 -24.78 10.94 6.64
CA GLU A 654 -25.03 10.14 5.44
C GLU A 654 -23.72 9.72 4.75
N THR A 655 -22.68 10.54 4.90
CA THR A 655 -21.36 10.38 4.24
C THR A 655 -20.31 9.71 5.12
N LEU A 656 -20.69 9.28 6.34
CA LEU A 656 -19.77 8.59 7.24
C LEU A 656 -19.23 7.33 6.57
N SER A 657 -17.91 7.18 6.59
CA SER A 657 -17.25 5.91 6.27
C SER A 657 -17.68 4.82 7.24
N THR A 658 -17.69 3.55 6.81
CA THR A 658 -18.02 2.38 7.64
C THR A 658 -17.37 2.41 9.02
N THR A 659 -16.07 2.69 9.12
CA THR A 659 -15.34 2.76 10.39
C THR A 659 -15.88 3.82 11.35
N ARG A 660 -16.33 4.97 10.84
CA ARG A 660 -16.96 6.03 11.65
C ARG A 660 -18.40 5.70 12.00
N ARG A 661 -19.13 5.00 11.12
CA ARG A 661 -20.47 4.47 11.43
C ARG A 661 -20.41 3.50 12.61
N ILE A 662 -19.48 2.54 12.57
CA ILE A 662 -19.22 1.60 13.67
C ILE A 662 -18.81 2.34 14.95
N ALA A 663 -17.92 3.35 14.86
CA ALA A 663 -17.52 4.14 16.03
C ALA A 663 -18.70 4.89 16.66
N LEU A 664 -19.58 5.49 15.84
CA LEU A 664 -20.79 6.16 16.31
C LEU A 664 -21.74 5.16 16.98
N LEU A 665 -22.03 4.02 16.34
CA LEU A 665 -22.88 2.98 16.90
C LEU A 665 -22.35 2.49 18.26
N ARG A 666 -21.06 2.16 18.33
CA ARG A 666 -20.38 1.76 19.55
C ARG A 666 -20.56 2.79 20.67
N HIS A 667 -20.32 4.06 20.35
CA HIS A 667 -20.46 5.14 21.30
C HIS A 667 -21.90 5.29 21.80
N LEU A 668 -22.90 5.23 20.91
CA LEU A 668 -24.31 5.31 21.30
C LEU A 668 -24.75 4.18 22.22
N ILE A 669 -24.20 2.97 22.04
CA ILE A 669 -24.43 1.85 22.96
C ILE A 669 -23.80 2.17 24.33
N GLN A 670 -22.52 2.55 24.35
CA GLN A 670 -21.77 2.83 25.57
C GLN A 670 -22.34 4.01 26.37
N SER A 671 -22.88 5.02 25.69
CA SER A 671 -23.50 6.19 26.32
C SER A 671 -24.94 5.92 26.78
N GLY A 672 -25.46 4.68 26.62
CA GLY A 672 -26.83 4.32 26.99
C GLY A 672 -27.91 4.95 26.10
N ALA A 673 -27.57 5.47 24.92
CA ALA A 673 -28.49 6.17 24.02
C ALA A 673 -29.30 5.20 23.14
N ALA A 674 -29.99 4.23 23.76
CA ALA A 674 -30.62 3.10 23.09
C ALA A 674 -31.57 3.48 21.93
N SER A 675 -32.39 4.51 22.09
CA SER A 675 -33.31 4.95 21.02
C SER A 675 -32.56 5.53 19.80
N LYS A 676 -31.53 6.35 20.03
CA LYS A 676 -30.68 6.90 18.95
C LYS A 676 -29.88 5.79 18.29
N TYR A 677 -29.38 4.83 19.08
CA TYR A 677 -28.72 3.63 18.58
C TYR A 677 -29.60 2.85 17.61
N GLU A 678 -30.82 2.48 18.00
CA GLU A 678 -31.70 1.66 17.16
C GLU A 678 -32.03 2.35 15.83
N LYS A 679 -32.31 3.65 15.87
CA LYS A 679 -32.58 4.45 14.67
C LYS A 679 -31.35 4.49 13.76
N THR A 680 -30.19 4.89 14.28
CA THR A 680 -28.95 4.99 13.50
C THR A 680 -28.48 3.63 12.98
N ARG A 681 -28.68 2.56 13.76
CA ARG A 681 -28.37 1.19 13.35
C ARG A 681 -29.23 0.76 12.17
N ALA A 682 -30.55 1.00 12.21
CA ALA A 682 -31.44 0.67 11.10
C ALA A 682 -31.06 1.43 9.82
N GLU A 683 -30.81 2.74 9.93
CA GLU A 683 -30.35 3.59 8.83
C GLU A 683 -29.04 3.07 8.20
N PHE A 684 -28.06 2.68 9.04
CA PHE A 684 -26.82 2.10 8.54
C PHE A 684 -27.05 0.70 7.97
N TRP A 685 -27.84 -0.16 8.60
CA TRP A 685 -28.06 -1.53 8.12
C TRP A 685 -28.63 -1.61 6.70
N GLU A 686 -29.59 -0.73 6.37
CA GLU A 686 -30.21 -0.68 5.04
C GLU A 686 -29.24 -0.20 3.95
N ALA A 687 -28.37 0.76 4.28
CA ALA A 687 -27.47 1.41 3.33
C ALA A 687 -26.18 0.60 3.02
N GLU A 688 -26.01 -0.58 3.60
CA GLU A 688 -24.72 -1.26 3.70
C GLU A 688 -24.66 -2.61 2.98
N THR A 689 -23.45 -2.97 2.56
CA THR A 689 -23.15 -4.26 1.92
C THR A 689 -23.23 -5.43 2.90
N PRO A 690 -23.29 -6.68 2.42
CA PRO A 690 -23.30 -7.86 3.30
C PRO A 690 -22.14 -7.87 4.31
N PHE A 691 -20.94 -7.48 3.89
CA PHE A 691 -19.77 -7.43 4.76
C PHE A 691 -19.88 -6.36 5.85
N HIS A 692 -20.44 -5.20 5.52
CA HIS A 692 -20.64 -4.14 6.49
C HIS A 692 -21.74 -4.47 7.49
N ARG A 693 -22.79 -5.19 7.07
CA ARG A 693 -23.78 -5.75 8.01
C ARG A 693 -23.16 -6.75 8.98
N LEU A 694 -22.20 -7.56 8.51
CA LEU A 694 -21.43 -8.44 9.40
C LEU A 694 -20.66 -7.64 10.47
N LYS A 695 -20.02 -6.52 10.11
CA LYS A 695 -19.36 -5.64 11.09
C LYS A 695 -20.32 -5.05 12.13
N ILE A 696 -21.54 -4.68 11.72
CA ILE A 696 -22.58 -4.19 12.64
C ILE A 696 -23.03 -5.32 13.57
N SER A 697 -23.26 -6.52 13.03
CA SER A 697 -23.64 -7.70 13.81
C SER A 697 -22.55 -8.10 14.81
N ASP A 698 -21.28 -8.00 14.43
CA ASP A 698 -20.15 -8.24 15.32
C ASP A 698 -20.13 -7.25 16.48
N LEU A 699 -20.36 -5.96 16.21
CA LEU A 699 -20.52 -4.93 17.24
C LEU A 699 -21.69 -5.26 18.18
N ASP A 700 -22.85 -5.66 17.63
CA ASP A 700 -24.02 -6.06 18.44
C ASP A 700 -23.69 -7.19 19.42
N ASN A 701 -22.93 -8.19 18.96
CA ASN A 701 -22.49 -9.32 19.79
C ASN A 701 -21.58 -8.87 20.93
N VAL A 702 -20.61 -7.99 20.66
CA VAL A 702 -19.66 -7.49 21.67
C VAL A 702 -20.37 -6.74 22.80
N PHE A 703 -21.48 -6.07 22.52
CA PHE A 703 -22.22 -5.29 23.51
C PHE A 703 -23.50 -5.97 24.01
N GLY A 704 -23.79 -7.20 23.57
CA GLY A 704 -24.99 -7.94 24.00
C GLY A 704 -26.30 -7.21 23.70
N THR A 705 -26.40 -6.54 22.54
CA THR A 705 -27.65 -5.83 22.17
C THR A 705 -28.77 -6.83 21.88
N LYS A 706 -30.00 -6.36 21.67
CA LYS A 706 -31.12 -7.24 21.26
C LYS A 706 -30.91 -7.95 19.91
N HIS A 707 -29.94 -7.51 19.12
CA HIS A 707 -29.57 -8.09 17.83
C HIS A 707 -28.36 -9.04 17.94
N SER A 708 -27.86 -9.28 19.15
CA SER A 708 -26.77 -10.21 19.43
C SER A 708 -27.23 -11.68 19.37
N GLY A 709 -26.26 -12.60 19.33
CA GLY A 709 -26.48 -14.03 19.39
C GLY A 709 -25.62 -14.86 18.45
N SER A 710 -24.76 -14.24 17.62
CA SER A 710 -23.88 -15.01 16.74
C SER A 710 -22.64 -15.49 17.48
N THR A 711 -22.30 -16.76 17.30
CA THR A 711 -21.07 -17.37 17.83
C THR A 711 -19.87 -17.10 16.91
N HIS A 712 -18.67 -17.34 17.43
CA HIS A 712 -17.40 -17.26 16.69
C HIS A 712 -17.45 -18.10 15.40
N GLU A 713 -18.02 -19.30 15.48
CA GLU A 713 -18.19 -20.19 14.33
C GLU A 713 -19.16 -19.62 13.29
N GLN A 714 -20.30 -19.07 13.73
CA GLN A 714 -21.28 -18.46 12.83
C GLN A 714 -20.73 -17.20 12.14
N ILE A 715 -19.97 -16.38 12.86
CA ILE A 715 -19.30 -15.20 12.30
C ILE A 715 -18.21 -15.64 11.32
N THR A 716 -17.49 -16.73 11.59
CA THR A 716 -16.52 -17.32 10.67
C THR A 716 -17.17 -17.71 9.35
N LEU A 717 -18.30 -18.43 9.39
CA LEU A 717 -19.05 -18.80 8.19
C LEU A 717 -19.60 -17.58 7.44
N ALA A 718 -20.10 -16.57 8.16
CA ALA A 718 -20.57 -15.33 7.55
C ALA A 718 -19.42 -14.53 6.92
N PHE A 719 -18.23 -14.55 7.51
CA PHE A 719 -17.06 -13.88 6.96
C PHE A 719 -16.61 -14.52 5.65
N GLU A 720 -16.58 -15.86 5.58
CA GLU A 720 -16.21 -16.60 4.35
C GLU A 720 -17.09 -16.27 3.15
N THR A 721 -18.34 -15.88 3.38
CA THR A 721 -19.33 -15.60 2.33
C THR A 721 -19.47 -14.12 2.01
N SER A 722 -19.21 -13.24 2.99
CA SER A 722 -19.44 -11.80 2.84
C SER A 722 -18.16 -10.99 2.63
N ALA A 723 -17.00 -11.45 3.08
CA ALA A 723 -15.74 -10.74 2.92
C ALA A 723 -15.32 -10.61 1.43
N PRO A 724 -14.44 -9.64 1.08
CA PRO A 724 -13.91 -9.55 -0.28
C PRO A 724 -13.32 -10.89 -0.76
N PRO A 725 -13.54 -11.32 -2.03
CA PRO A 725 -13.19 -12.67 -2.47
C PRO A 725 -11.74 -13.09 -2.22
N THR A 726 -10.78 -12.18 -2.40
CA THR A 726 -9.36 -12.46 -2.16
C THR A 726 -9.06 -12.64 -0.67
N ILE A 727 -9.73 -11.87 0.19
CA ILE A 727 -9.62 -11.98 1.65
C ILE A 727 -10.27 -13.28 2.14
N ALA A 728 -11.44 -13.63 1.61
CA ALA A 728 -12.11 -14.88 1.95
C ALA A 728 -11.26 -16.10 1.54
N ALA A 729 -10.61 -16.06 0.38
CA ALA A 729 -9.69 -17.10 -0.07
C ALA A 729 -8.45 -17.22 0.83
N GLU A 730 -7.81 -16.09 1.16
CA GLU A 730 -6.66 -16.07 2.07
C GLU A 730 -7.04 -16.53 3.49
N PHE A 731 -8.22 -16.16 3.98
CA PHE A 731 -8.74 -16.61 5.27
C PHE A 731 -8.90 -18.13 5.32
N LYS A 732 -9.49 -18.72 4.26
CA LYS A 732 -9.68 -20.17 4.14
C LYS A 732 -8.36 -20.94 4.05
N ALA A 733 -7.35 -20.34 3.45
CA ALA A 733 -6.03 -20.96 3.28
C ALA A 733 -5.17 -20.86 4.56
N GLU A 734 -5.14 -19.69 5.20
CA GLU A 734 -4.11 -19.37 6.19
C GLU A 734 -4.63 -19.36 7.64
N ILE A 735 -5.91 -19.06 7.86
CA ILE A 735 -6.47 -18.81 9.20
C ILE A 735 -7.42 -19.93 9.62
N LYS A 736 -8.39 -20.29 8.76
CA LYS A 736 -9.39 -21.32 9.08
C LYS A 736 -8.76 -22.66 9.51
N PRO A 737 -7.70 -23.17 8.85
CA PRO A 737 -7.09 -24.44 9.25
C PRO A 737 -6.53 -24.40 10.69
N VAL A 738 -6.02 -23.24 11.12
CA VAL A 738 -5.55 -23.05 12.50
C VAL A 738 -6.72 -23.14 13.48
N TYR A 739 -7.84 -22.49 13.19
CA TYR A 739 -9.04 -22.56 14.05
C TYR A 739 -9.61 -23.97 14.13
N ASP A 740 -9.72 -24.66 13.00
CA ASP A 740 -10.24 -26.03 12.95
C ASP A 740 -9.36 -26.97 13.79
N ARG A 741 -8.04 -26.82 13.68
CA ARG A 741 -7.05 -27.61 14.45
C ARG A 741 -7.13 -27.33 15.96
N LEU A 742 -7.26 -26.06 16.34
CA LEU A 742 -7.36 -25.66 17.74
C LEU A 742 -8.76 -25.90 18.34
N GLY A 743 -9.75 -26.23 17.51
CA GLY A 743 -11.16 -26.44 17.89
C GLY A 743 -11.38 -27.20 19.20
N PRO A 744 -10.74 -28.35 19.46
CA PRO A 744 -10.89 -29.09 20.71
C PRO A 744 -10.51 -28.30 21.97
N SER A 745 -9.63 -27.31 21.85
CA SER A 745 -9.11 -26.49 22.95
C SER A 745 -9.69 -25.07 22.99
N ILE A 746 -10.51 -24.68 22.01
CA ILE A 746 -11.21 -23.39 22.01
C ILE A 746 -12.28 -23.40 23.11
N ARG A 747 -12.19 -22.46 24.05
CA ARG A 747 -13.13 -22.31 25.19
C ARG A 747 -13.60 -20.89 25.45
N PHE A 748 -12.85 -19.89 24.99
CA PHE A 748 -13.06 -18.48 25.35
C PHE A 748 -13.13 -17.54 24.14
N MET A 749 -13.58 -18.04 22.97
CA MET A 749 -13.67 -17.22 21.74
C MET A 749 -14.88 -16.29 21.75
N ASP A 750 -15.99 -16.69 22.40
CA ASP A 750 -17.22 -15.92 22.52
C ASP A 750 -17.35 -15.18 23.86
N VAL A 751 -16.27 -15.11 24.65
CA VAL A 751 -16.21 -14.48 25.99
C VAL A 751 -16.71 -13.03 26.02
N ARG A 752 -16.71 -12.35 24.87
CA ARG A 752 -17.26 -11.01 24.70
C ARG A 752 -18.79 -10.98 24.81
N SER A 753 -19.47 -12.00 24.28
CA SER A 753 -20.94 -12.08 24.20
C SER A 753 -21.53 -13.07 25.20
N ARG A 754 -20.81 -14.13 25.58
CA ARG A 754 -21.30 -15.20 26.47
C ARG A 754 -20.87 -15.03 27.92
N ALA A 755 -21.87 -15.01 28.81
CA ALA A 755 -21.62 -14.97 30.25
C ALA A 755 -21.00 -16.29 30.74
N GLU A 756 -21.40 -17.42 30.17
CA GLU A 756 -20.93 -18.74 30.57
C GLU A 756 -19.41 -18.90 30.41
N GLU A 757 -18.84 -18.35 29.32
CA GLU A 757 -17.40 -18.37 29.10
C GLU A 757 -16.66 -17.45 30.08
N ARG A 758 -17.26 -16.33 30.48
CA ARG A 758 -16.69 -15.43 31.51
C ARG A 758 -16.71 -16.09 32.87
N ASP A 759 -17.83 -16.71 33.24
CA ASP A 759 -18.00 -17.39 34.52
C ASP A 759 -17.06 -18.59 34.62
N LEU A 760 -16.89 -19.36 33.54
CA LEU A 760 -15.93 -20.46 33.48
C LEU A 760 -14.48 -19.98 33.67
N PHE A 761 -14.11 -18.86 33.04
CA PHE A 761 -12.78 -18.28 33.24
C PHE A 761 -12.60 -17.77 34.68
N GLN A 762 -13.60 -17.08 35.24
CA GLN A 762 -13.61 -16.61 36.62
C GLN A 762 -13.40 -17.79 37.58
N GLN A 763 -14.15 -18.86 37.40
CA GLN A 763 -14.03 -20.07 38.21
C GLN A 763 -12.62 -20.68 38.12
N LEU A 764 -12.06 -20.79 36.92
CA LEU A 764 -10.71 -21.32 36.71
C LEU A 764 -9.65 -20.53 37.50
N VAL A 765 -9.74 -19.19 37.47
CA VAL A 765 -8.82 -18.31 38.22
C VAL A 765 -9.04 -18.44 39.73
N MET A 766 -10.29 -18.44 40.18
CA MET A 766 -10.63 -18.53 41.59
C MET A 766 -10.19 -19.87 42.20
N GLU A 767 -10.38 -20.98 41.50
CA GLU A 767 -9.89 -22.29 41.92
C GLU A 767 -8.36 -22.32 42.00
N ALA A 768 -7.66 -21.72 41.03
CA ALA A 768 -6.21 -21.64 41.05
C ALA A 768 -5.71 -20.85 42.27
N LEU A 769 -6.33 -19.72 42.60
CA LEU A 769 -6.00 -18.92 43.78
C LEU A 769 -6.28 -19.69 45.08
N GLN A 770 -7.49 -20.27 45.24
CA GLN A 770 -7.91 -20.99 46.44
C GLN A 770 -7.04 -22.23 46.71
N HIS A 771 -6.66 -22.94 45.65
CA HIS A 771 -5.82 -24.14 45.75
C HIS A 771 -4.32 -23.84 45.61
N LYS A 772 -3.93 -22.57 45.52
CA LYS A 772 -2.55 -22.11 45.35
C LYS A 772 -1.82 -22.80 44.18
N ARG A 773 -2.54 -23.04 43.08
CA ARG A 773 -2.00 -23.62 41.85
C ARG A 773 -1.56 -22.51 40.92
N ALA A 774 -0.39 -22.68 40.32
CA ALA A 774 0.11 -21.76 39.32
C ALA A 774 -0.82 -21.72 38.11
N LEU A 775 -1.09 -20.53 37.58
CA LEU A 775 -1.89 -20.33 36.38
C LEU A 775 -1.41 -19.10 35.62
N SER A 776 -1.46 -19.14 34.30
CA SER A 776 -1.10 -18.03 33.43
C SER A 776 -2.13 -17.84 32.32
N MET A 777 -2.46 -16.58 32.08
CA MET A 777 -3.26 -16.16 30.94
C MET A 777 -2.48 -15.12 30.15
N ILE A 778 -2.14 -15.44 28.90
CA ILE A 778 -1.37 -14.59 27.97
C ILE A 778 -2.24 -14.26 26.76
N ARG A 779 -2.16 -13.02 26.27
CA ARG A 779 -2.86 -12.59 25.04
C ARG A 779 -1.86 -12.21 23.96
N LEU A 780 -2.15 -12.62 22.74
CA LEU A 780 -1.32 -12.43 21.56
C LEU A 780 -2.14 -11.69 20.49
N SER A 781 -1.68 -10.51 20.09
CA SER A 781 -2.30 -9.66 19.08
C SER A 781 -1.30 -9.32 17.96
N ASP A 782 -1.59 -8.30 17.16
CA ASP A 782 -0.75 -7.94 16.00
C ASP A 782 0.68 -7.58 16.39
N GLY A 783 0.88 -6.99 17.57
CA GLY A 783 2.21 -6.67 18.09
C GLY A 783 3.03 -7.91 18.43
N GLU A 784 2.39 -8.94 18.97
CA GLU A 784 3.04 -10.16 19.44
C GLU A 784 3.58 -11.05 18.30
N GLY A 785 3.20 -10.79 17.04
CA GLY A 785 3.88 -11.37 15.87
C GLY A 785 5.40 -11.16 15.89
N TYR A 786 5.86 -10.10 16.56
CA TYR A 786 7.26 -9.81 16.88
C TYR A 786 8.01 -11.00 17.51
N ALA A 787 7.36 -11.75 18.41
CA ALA A 787 8.01 -12.85 19.14
C ALA A 787 8.13 -14.14 18.33
N PHE A 788 7.41 -14.24 17.20
CA PHE A 788 7.31 -15.46 16.40
C PHE A 788 7.91 -15.31 15.00
N ALA A 789 8.68 -14.25 14.76
CA ALA A 789 9.20 -13.89 13.44
C ALA A 789 10.45 -14.68 13.00
N ASP A 790 10.86 -15.74 13.70
CA ASP A 790 12.11 -16.47 13.40
C ASP A 790 12.14 -17.08 11.98
N SER A 791 10.99 -17.46 11.42
CA SER A 791 10.86 -17.94 10.04
C SER A 791 10.69 -16.83 9.01
N HIS A 792 10.43 -15.59 9.44
CA HIS A 792 10.07 -14.44 8.61
C HIS A 792 8.97 -14.71 7.57
N GLU A 793 8.08 -15.67 7.84
CA GLU A 793 7.04 -16.10 6.89
C GLU A 793 6.06 -14.96 6.56
N TYR A 794 5.48 -14.35 7.60
CA TYR A 794 4.57 -13.21 7.44
C TYR A 794 5.10 -11.94 8.09
N PHE A 795 5.99 -12.02 9.10
CA PHE A 795 6.50 -10.86 9.82
C PHE A 795 8.01 -10.68 9.62
N SER A 796 8.39 -9.61 8.94
CA SER A 796 9.79 -9.35 8.57
C SER A 796 10.60 -8.75 9.72
N LEU A 797 11.93 -8.75 9.58
CA LEU A 797 12.80 -8.00 10.50
C LEU A 797 12.45 -6.50 10.53
N GLU A 798 12.15 -5.88 9.39
CA GLU A 798 11.74 -4.47 9.35
C GLU A 798 10.42 -4.23 10.11
N ASP A 799 9.51 -5.21 10.09
CA ASP A 799 8.29 -5.15 10.92
C ASP A 799 8.63 -5.20 12.42
N GLN A 800 9.62 -6.01 12.82
CA GLN A 800 10.13 -6.02 14.20
C GLN A 800 10.73 -4.66 14.57
N LEU A 801 11.66 -4.12 13.78
CA LEU A 801 12.26 -2.80 14.01
C LEU A 801 11.19 -1.70 14.08
N ASN A 802 10.15 -1.78 13.23
CA ASN A 802 9.00 -0.87 13.29
C ASN A 802 8.27 -0.91 14.63
N ARG A 803 8.07 -2.11 15.21
CA ARG A 803 7.44 -2.27 16.53
C ARG A 803 8.32 -1.71 17.65
N GLU A 804 9.64 -1.91 17.58
CA GLU A 804 10.58 -1.40 18.59
C GLU A 804 10.58 0.13 18.64
N ARG A 805 10.69 0.79 17.48
CA ARG A 805 10.55 2.26 17.37
C ARG A 805 9.20 2.72 17.91
N HIS A 806 8.14 1.96 17.65
CA HIS A 806 6.80 2.30 18.13
C HIS A 806 6.69 2.21 19.66
N TRP A 807 7.14 1.11 20.27
CA TRP A 807 7.00 0.85 21.70
C TRP A 807 7.99 1.64 22.55
N TRP A 808 9.22 1.78 22.08
CA TRP A 808 10.36 2.23 22.89
C TRP A 808 11.11 3.44 22.33
N GLY A 809 10.79 3.87 21.10
CA GLY A 809 11.47 4.99 20.46
C GLY A 809 12.90 4.68 19.99
N LEU A 810 13.31 3.41 20.04
CA LEU A 810 14.63 2.93 19.59
C LEU A 810 14.54 1.52 19.01
N GLU A 811 15.62 1.08 18.39
CA GLU A 811 15.80 -0.30 17.91
C GLU A 811 16.79 -1.04 18.81
N LEU A 812 16.52 -2.32 19.09
CA LEU A 812 17.37 -3.17 19.90
C LEU A 812 18.52 -3.76 19.07
N ASP A 813 19.59 -4.16 19.75
CA ASP A 813 20.56 -5.06 19.12
C ASP A 813 19.98 -6.47 18.95
N GLN A 814 20.61 -7.26 18.07
CA GLN A 814 20.14 -8.62 17.78
C GLN A 814 20.18 -9.55 19.00
N PRO A 815 21.25 -9.55 19.85
CA PRO A 815 21.28 -10.40 21.04
C PRO A 815 20.13 -10.14 22.02
N LEU A 816 19.87 -8.88 22.36
CA LEU A 816 18.81 -8.50 23.30
C LEU A 816 17.43 -8.83 22.72
N ARG A 817 17.21 -8.54 21.42
CA ARG A 817 15.99 -8.92 20.72
C ARG A 817 15.74 -10.43 20.81
N SER A 818 16.73 -11.25 20.45
CA SER A 818 16.62 -12.70 20.47
C SER A 818 16.39 -13.26 21.88
N ALA A 819 17.02 -12.68 22.90
CA ALA A 819 16.79 -13.06 24.29
C ALA A 819 15.33 -12.79 24.72
N ILE A 820 14.81 -11.59 24.42
CA ILE A 820 13.42 -11.21 24.73
C ILE A 820 12.44 -12.13 23.99
N THR A 821 12.61 -12.35 22.68
CA THR A 821 11.68 -13.18 21.91
C THR A 821 11.70 -14.63 22.36
N ALA A 822 12.86 -15.19 22.70
CA ALA A 822 12.97 -16.55 23.23
C ALA A 822 12.22 -16.72 24.56
N ARG A 823 12.37 -15.75 25.49
CA ARG A 823 11.66 -15.78 26.77
C ARG A 823 10.15 -15.63 26.62
N ILE A 824 9.69 -14.79 25.69
CA ILE A 824 8.26 -14.67 25.38
C ILE A 824 7.70 -15.98 24.85
N ARG A 825 8.39 -16.63 23.89
CA ARG A 825 7.96 -17.92 23.36
C ARG A 825 7.88 -18.99 24.44
N ALA A 826 8.88 -19.05 25.33
CA ALA A 826 8.86 -19.97 26.46
C ALA A 826 7.63 -19.75 27.38
N ALA A 827 7.31 -18.48 27.69
CA ALA A 827 6.13 -18.15 28.49
C ALA A 827 4.82 -18.54 27.77
N VAL A 828 4.74 -18.32 26.46
CA VAL A 828 3.57 -18.68 25.62
C VAL A 828 3.38 -20.19 25.53
N ASP A 829 4.46 -20.94 25.33
CA ASP A 829 4.42 -22.40 25.23
C ASP A 829 3.96 -23.07 26.52
N GLN A 830 4.22 -22.42 27.67
CA GLN A 830 3.80 -22.90 28.98
C GLN A 830 2.48 -22.28 29.45
N ALA A 831 1.80 -21.46 28.65
CA ALA A 831 0.58 -20.78 29.09
C ALA A 831 -0.59 -21.75 29.33
N ASP A 832 -1.45 -21.46 30.30
CA ASP A 832 -2.67 -22.27 30.55
C ASP A 832 -3.85 -21.76 29.72
N VAL A 833 -3.92 -20.45 29.53
CA VAL A 833 -4.92 -19.79 28.68
C VAL A 833 -4.24 -18.84 27.71
N LEU A 834 -4.55 -18.99 26.42
CA LEU A 834 -4.03 -18.16 25.34
C LEU A 834 -5.15 -17.44 24.61
N GLY A 835 -5.13 -16.11 24.67
CA GLY A 835 -5.92 -15.26 23.78
C GLY A 835 -5.19 -15.10 22.44
N ILE A 836 -5.80 -15.51 21.33
CA ILE A 836 -5.23 -15.39 19.97
C ILE A 836 -6.13 -14.53 19.07
N PRO A 837 -5.65 -14.05 17.91
CA PRO A 837 -6.49 -13.35 16.95
C PRO A 837 -7.71 -14.20 16.56
N SER A 838 -8.91 -13.72 16.88
CA SER A 838 -10.18 -14.36 16.55
C SER A 838 -10.78 -13.81 15.27
N ILE A 839 -11.86 -14.40 14.78
CA ILE A 839 -12.61 -13.88 13.62
C ILE A 839 -13.04 -12.41 13.81
N HIS A 840 -13.39 -12.01 15.02
CA HIS A 840 -13.80 -10.64 15.35
C HIS A 840 -12.72 -9.62 14.98
N ARG A 841 -11.45 -10.00 15.14
CA ARG A 841 -10.32 -9.14 14.79
C ARG A 841 -10.24 -8.91 13.28
N PHE A 842 -10.45 -9.96 12.48
CA PHE A 842 -10.45 -9.87 11.01
C PHE A 842 -11.67 -9.14 10.47
N VAL A 843 -12.86 -9.37 11.03
CA VAL A 843 -14.09 -8.60 10.71
C VAL A 843 -13.85 -7.11 10.93
N ARG A 844 -13.23 -6.74 12.05
CA ARG A 844 -12.96 -5.34 12.39
C ARG A 844 -11.96 -4.68 11.44
N ASP A 845 -10.83 -5.33 11.18
CA ASP A 845 -9.68 -4.71 10.48
C ASP A 845 -9.79 -4.76 8.95
N VAL A 846 -10.59 -5.66 8.36
CA VAL A 846 -10.78 -5.74 6.91
C VAL A 846 -11.73 -4.67 6.41
N HIS A 847 -11.39 -4.01 5.32
CA HIS A 847 -12.27 -3.13 4.53
C HIS A 847 -12.68 -3.80 3.21
N GLU A 848 -13.75 -3.33 2.57
CA GLU A 848 -14.17 -3.81 1.23
C GLU A 848 -13.08 -3.72 0.16
N LYS A 849 -12.16 -2.76 0.31
CA LYS A 849 -11.04 -2.55 -0.62
C LYS A 849 -9.79 -3.35 -0.26
N SER A 850 -9.85 -4.15 0.80
CA SER A 850 -8.71 -4.95 1.23
C SER A 850 -8.49 -6.07 0.23
N ILE A 851 -7.24 -6.21 -0.19
CA ILE A 851 -6.84 -7.22 -1.16
C ILE A 851 -6.14 -8.41 -0.51
N SER A 852 -5.46 -8.20 0.61
CA SER A 852 -4.79 -9.23 1.40
C SER A 852 -4.60 -8.77 2.85
N PHE A 853 -4.57 -9.71 3.80
CA PHE A 853 -4.16 -9.49 5.17
C PHE A 853 -2.68 -9.07 5.28
N LYS A 854 -1.83 -9.50 4.33
CA LYS A 854 -0.39 -9.21 4.29
C LYS A 854 -0.08 -7.75 3.89
N ALA A 855 -1.09 -6.97 3.51
CA ALA A 855 -0.93 -5.62 2.97
C ALA A 855 -0.37 -4.59 3.98
N ASN A 856 -0.56 -4.82 5.28
CA ASN A 856 -0.04 -3.94 6.33
C ASN A 856 0.61 -4.73 7.47
N VAL A 857 1.41 -4.04 8.28
CA VAL A 857 2.16 -4.65 9.39
C VAL A 857 1.25 -5.29 10.42
N GLN A 858 0.05 -4.73 10.67
CA GLN A 858 -0.89 -5.30 11.63
C GLN A 858 -1.40 -6.66 11.17
N GLY A 859 -1.87 -6.77 9.92
CA GLY A 859 -2.36 -8.03 9.37
C GLY A 859 -1.27 -9.09 9.25
N ARG A 860 -0.04 -8.69 8.88
CA ARG A 860 1.15 -9.56 8.94
C ARG A 860 1.42 -10.09 10.35
N GLY A 861 1.30 -9.24 11.36
CA GLY A 861 1.47 -9.62 12.77
C GLY A 861 0.43 -10.64 13.24
N LEU A 862 -0.85 -10.42 12.89
CA LEU A 862 -1.93 -11.37 13.22
C LEU A 862 -1.69 -12.74 12.57
N LEU A 863 -1.32 -12.76 11.28
CA LEU A 863 -0.99 -14.00 10.57
C LEU A 863 0.20 -14.71 11.20
N GLN A 864 1.26 -13.98 11.59
CA GLN A 864 2.43 -14.58 12.21
C GLN A 864 2.12 -15.25 13.55
N VAL A 865 1.26 -14.64 14.38
CA VAL A 865 0.79 -15.25 15.63
C VAL A 865 0.06 -16.56 15.35
N LEU A 866 -0.90 -16.55 14.40
CA LEU A 866 -1.67 -17.75 14.07
C LEU A 866 -0.80 -18.83 13.43
N HIS A 867 0.15 -18.45 12.59
CA HIS A 867 1.10 -19.35 11.95
C HIS A 867 1.94 -20.13 12.96
N TYR A 868 2.33 -19.51 14.08
CA TYR A 868 3.02 -20.21 15.17
C TYR A 868 2.21 -21.41 15.68
N PHE A 869 0.88 -21.26 15.73
CA PHE A 869 -0.06 -22.32 16.07
C PHE A 869 -0.63 -23.04 14.84
N SER A 870 0.08 -23.09 13.72
CA SER A 870 -0.32 -23.95 12.58
C SER A 870 0.22 -25.37 12.70
N SER A 871 1.44 -25.51 13.25
CA SER A 871 2.14 -26.80 13.39
C SER A 871 2.46 -27.16 14.84
N LYS A 872 2.49 -26.20 15.76
CA LYS A 872 2.89 -26.43 17.15
C LYS A 872 1.76 -27.00 18.00
N GLU A 873 2.05 -28.03 18.79
CA GLU A 873 1.12 -28.55 19.80
C GLU A 873 1.07 -27.61 21.02
N SER A 874 -0.11 -27.46 21.61
CA SER A 874 -0.32 -26.66 22.83
C SER A 874 -1.41 -27.29 23.67
N THR A 875 -1.19 -27.32 24.98
CA THR A 875 -2.17 -27.78 25.98
C THR A 875 -3.03 -26.64 26.52
N ALA A 876 -2.80 -25.40 26.06
CA ALA A 876 -3.53 -24.24 26.53
C ALA A 876 -5.00 -24.28 26.10
N LEU A 877 -5.87 -23.64 26.89
CA LEU A 877 -7.21 -23.27 26.46
C LEU A 877 -7.15 -21.99 25.62
N PHE A 878 -7.84 -21.98 24.49
CA PHE A 878 -7.79 -20.86 23.55
C PHE A 878 -9.01 -19.94 23.66
N GLY A 879 -8.76 -18.65 23.50
CA GLY A 879 -9.77 -17.60 23.51
C GLY A 879 -9.43 -16.42 22.62
N ASP A 880 -10.28 -15.40 22.69
CA ASP A 880 -10.13 -14.16 21.96
C ASP A 880 -8.98 -13.28 22.51
N GLU A 881 -8.16 -12.69 21.63
CA GLU A 881 -7.06 -11.78 22.01
C GLU A 881 -7.47 -10.57 22.88
N LYS A 882 -8.75 -10.17 22.85
CA LYS A 882 -9.32 -9.08 23.66
C LYS A 882 -10.17 -9.59 24.82
N MET A 883 -10.05 -10.85 25.23
CA MET A 883 -10.78 -11.39 26.37
C MET A 883 -10.54 -10.62 27.68
N ASN A 884 -9.40 -9.92 27.82
CA ASN A 884 -9.16 -9.02 28.95
C ASN A 884 -10.26 -7.96 29.12
N ILE A 885 -10.81 -7.45 28.01
CA ILE A 885 -11.84 -6.40 28.05
C ILE A 885 -13.11 -6.90 28.75
N PRO A 886 -13.82 -7.95 28.29
CA PRO A 886 -15.01 -8.44 28.97
C PRO A 886 -14.72 -9.06 30.35
N LEU A 887 -13.50 -9.53 30.61
CA LEU A 887 -13.14 -10.17 31.88
C LEU A 887 -12.79 -9.18 32.99
N PHE A 888 -12.06 -8.10 32.67
CA PHE A 888 -11.45 -7.24 33.68
C PHE A 888 -11.95 -5.79 33.66
N ARG A 889 -12.71 -5.37 32.64
CA ARG A 889 -13.32 -4.02 32.62
C ARG A 889 -14.28 -3.83 33.80
N SER A 890 -15.05 -4.87 34.14
CA SER A 890 -15.86 -4.84 35.37
C SER A 890 -14.96 -4.99 36.58
N HIS A 891 -15.05 -4.04 37.52
CA HIS A 891 -14.28 -4.10 38.76
C HIS A 891 -14.69 -5.29 39.63
N GLU A 892 -15.94 -5.76 39.55
CA GLU A 892 -16.48 -6.80 40.44
C GLU A 892 -15.70 -8.13 40.33
N ALA A 893 -15.49 -8.61 39.10
CA ALA A 893 -14.74 -9.86 38.87
C ALA A 893 -13.31 -9.78 39.42
N VAL A 894 -12.64 -8.64 39.26
CA VAL A 894 -11.27 -8.45 39.77
C VAL A 894 -11.26 -8.28 41.29
N ARG A 895 -12.28 -7.65 41.88
CA ARG A 895 -12.42 -7.54 43.35
C ARG A 895 -12.50 -8.92 43.99
N GLU A 896 -13.27 -9.83 43.41
CA GLU A 896 -13.36 -11.22 43.90
C GLU A 896 -11.99 -11.92 43.86
N MET A 897 -11.26 -11.79 42.75
CA MET A 897 -9.91 -12.36 42.62
C MET A 897 -8.95 -11.76 43.66
N LEU A 898 -9.00 -10.44 43.89
CA LEU A 898 -8.17 -9.77 44.89
C LEU A 898 -8.48 -10.30 46.30
N ILE A 899 -9.76 -10.41 46.65
CA ILE A 899 -10.20 -10.93 47.96
C ILE A 899 -9.76 -12.38 48.17
N ALA A 900 -9.80 -13.21 47.12
CA ALA A 900 -9.36 -14.60 47.20
C ALA A 900 -7.83 -14.78 47.22
N SER A 901 -7.07 -13.74 46.86
CA SER A 901 -5.60 -13.78 46.83
C SER A 901 -4.98 -13.42 48.18
N GLU A 902 -3.91 -14.11 48.57
CA GLU A 902 -3.16 -13.78 49.79
C GLU A 902 -2.42 -12.45 49.66
N ARG A 903 -2.03 -12.13 48.43
CA ARG A 903 -1.42 -10.87 48.02
C ARG A 903 -1.61 -10.67 46.52
N CYS A 904 -1.50 -9.43 46.09
CA CYS A 904 -1.52 -9.06 44.68
C CYS A 904 -0.26 -8.28 44.29
N VAL A 905 0.35 -8.65 43.17
CA VAL A 905 1.43 -7.90 42.52
C VAL A 905 0.88 -7.30 41.23
N LEU A 906 0.75 -5.97 41.21
CA LEU A 906 0.40 -5.23 40.00
C LEU A 906 1.69 -4.82 39.29
N VAL A 907 1.87 -5.26 38.04
CA VAL A 907 2.99 -4.88 37.18
C VAL A 907 2.46 -3.95 36.09
N SER A 908 2.70 -2.65 36.20
CA SER A 908 2.11 -1.68 35.28
C SER A 908 2.96 -0.43 35.11
N SER A 909 2.71 0.31 34.03
CA SER A 909 3.33 1.62 33.81
C SER A 909 2.51 2.77 34.38
N ALA A 910 1.47 2.50 35.19
CA ALA A 910 0.75 3.55 35.88
C ALA A 910 1.64 4.23 36.92
N ASN A 911 1.45 5.52 37.18
CA ASN A 911 2.00 6.12 38.39
C ASN A 911 1.24 5.60 39.61
N THR A 912 1.94 5.27 40.70
CA THR A 912 1.33 4.72 41.92
C THR A 912 0.21 5.61 42.49
N SER A 913 0.34 6.93 42.34
CA SER A 913 -0.69 7.90 42.77
C SER A 913 -1.97 7.88 41.92
N GLN A 914 -1.96 7.21 40.78
CA GLN A 914 -3.08 7.12 39.82
C GLN A 914 -3.76 5.75 39.87
N LEU A 915 -3.28 4.82 40.70
CA LEU A 915 -3.91 3.52 40.85
C LEU A 915 -5.35 3.67 41.38
N PRO A 916 -6.31 2.88 40.87
CA PRO A 916 -7.70 3.01 41.27
C PRO A 916 -7.91 2.76 42.77
N ASP A 917 -8.61 3.67 43.44
CA ASP A 917 -8.87 3.58 44.89
C ASP A 917 -9.66 2.33 45.26
N TRP A 918 -10.47 1.79 44.34
CA TRP A 918 -11.29 0.61 44.58
C TRP A 918 -10.48 -0.65 44.88
N MET A 919 -9.20 -0.69 44.49
CA MET A 919 -8.29 -1.82 44.76
C MET A 919 -7.74 -1.80 46.20
N ARG A 920 -7.79 -0.64 46.88
CA ARG A 920 -7.17 -0.49 48.22
C ARG A 920 -7.94 -1.28 49.28
N GLY A 921 -7.19 -1.93 50.17
CA GLY A 921 -7.73 -2.64 51.33
C GLY A 921 -8.39 -3.99 51.02
N LEU A 922 -8.35 -4.46 49.76
CA LEU A 922 -8.90 -5.78 49.38
C LEU A 922 -7.92 -6.93 49.65
N THR A 923 -6.62 -6.68 49.48
CA THR A 923 -5.52 -7.62 49.77
C THR A 923 -4.23 -6.84 49.97
N ASN A 924 -3.16 -7.51 50.39
CA ASN A 924 -1.83 -6.89 50.43
C ASN A 924 -1.34 -6.65 49.00
N MET A 925 -1.07 -5.39 48.64
CA MET A 925 -0.74 -5.01 47.27
C MET A 925 0.69 -4.49 47.15
N ASP A 926 1.43 -5.09 46.22
CA ASP A 926 2.69 -4.58 45.70
C ASP A 926 2.48 -4.01 44.31
N HIS A 927 3.04 -2.83 44.04
CA HIS A 927 3.07 -2.26 42.69
C HIS A 927 4.51 -2.26 42.18
N VAL A 928 4.76 -3.04 41.12
CA VAL A 928 6.02 -3.05 40.37
C VAL A 928 5.84 -2.12 39.18
N THR A 929 6.42 -0.92 39.28
CA THR A 929 6.31 0.10 38.24
C THR A 929 7.28 -0.17 37.11
N ILE A 930 6.81 -0.09 35.86
CA ILE A 930 7.63 -0.29 34.66
C ILE A 930 7.66 0.96 33.79
N PRO A 931 8.72 1.17 32.98
CA PRO A 931 8.73 2.25 31.98
C PRO A 931 7.53 2.17 31.03
N THR A 932 6.89 3.31 30.80
CA THR A 932 5.76 3.41 29.88
C THR A 932 6.16 3.31 28.41
N HIS A 933 5.17 3.05 27.57
CA HIS A 933 5.32 3.05 26.12
C HIS A 933 5.64 4.46 25.59
N PHE A 934 6.44 4.58 24.53
CA PHE A 934 6.83 5.85 23.93
C PHE A 934 5.66 6.80 23.60
N ARG A 935 4.53 6.25 23.13
CA ARG A 935 3.28 6.99 22.86
C ARG A 935 2.66 7.61 24.12
N THR A 936 2.77 6.96 25.27
CA THR A 936 2.15 7.37 26.54
C THR A 936 3.10 8.14 27.45
N SER A 937 4.36 8.32 27.06
CA SER A 937 5.36 9.05 27.85
C SER A 937 5.04 10.53 28.11
N ARG A 938 4.05 11.08 27.40
CA ARG A 938 3.56 12.46 27.56
C ARG A 938 2.31 12.58 28.41
N ASN A 939 1.79 11.46 28.87
CA ASN A 939 0.60 11.42 29.71
C ASN A 939 1.05 11.22 31.16
N ALA A 940 0.76 12.23 31.99
CA ALA A 940 1.19 12.28 33.40
C ALA A 940 0.63 11.13 34.26
N LYS A 941 -0.34 10.36 33.74
CA LYS A 941 -0.84 9.17 34.43
C LYS A 941 0.14 7.99 34.41
N TYR A 942 1.14 8.02 33.53
CA TYR A 942 2.10 6.94 33.36
C TYR A 942 3.50 7.29 33.86
N HIS A 943 4.24 6.26 34.25
CA HIS A 943 5.61 6.33 34.70
C HIS A 943 6.58 6.44 33.53
N VAL A 944 7.27 7.58 33.46
CA VAL A 944 8.34 7.83 32.49
C VAL A 944 9.67 7.54 33.16
N SER A 945 10.52 6.76 32.49
CA SER A 945 11.87 6.40 32.94
C SER A 945 12.90 6.88 31.92
N ASP A 946 14.13 7.10 32.38
CA ASP A 946 15.28 7.47 31.53
C ASP A 946 15.64 6.35 30.54
N GLN A 947 15.34 5.09 30.89
CA GLN A 947 15.56 3.93 30.03
C GLN A 947 14.25 3.23 29.70
N PRO A 948 14.03 2.83 28.43
CA PRO A 948 12.85 2.09 28.05
C PRO A 948 12.88 0.66 28.60
N LEU A 949 11.69 0.07 28.74
CA LEU A 949 11.46 -1.24 29.34
C LEU A 949 12.44 -2.36 28.92
N PRO A 950 12.75 -2.61 27.64
CA PRO A 950 13.64 -3.71 27.23
C PRO A 950 15.09 -3.56 27.73
N LEU A 951 15.52 -2.39 28.20
CA LEU A 951 16.86 -2.20 28.76
C LEU A 951 16.92 -2.45 30.27
N VAL A 952 15.77 -2.49 30.94
CA VAL A 952 15.66 -2.63 32.41
C VAL A 952 14.80 -3.81 32.84
N TYR A 953 14.27 -4.60 31.90
CA TYR A 953 13.27 -5.63 32.19
C TYR A 953 13.82 -6.75 33.09
N GLU A 954 15.11 -7.06 33.05
CA GLU A 954 15.68 -8.15 33.86
C GLU A 954 15.60 -7.85 35.36
N ALA A 955 15.89 -6.61 35.76
CA ALA A 955 15.77 -6.20 37.16
C ALA A 955 14.30 -6.20 37.63
N ILE A 956 13.39 -5.76 36.75
CA ILE A 956 11.95 -5.78 37.00
C ILE A 956 11.44 -7.22 37.11
N ASP A 957 11.90 -8.11 36.23
CA ASP A 957 11.54 -9.52 36.20
C ASP A 957 11.97 -10.24 37.48
N GLU A 958 13.17 -9.95 37.99
CA GLU A 958 13.64 -10.47 39.28
C GLU A 958 12.82 -9.91 40.46
N GLU A 959 12.40 -8.64 40.40
CA GLU A 959 11.47 -8.10 41.38
C GLU A 959 10.12 -8.81 41.36
N VAL A 960 9.55 -9.06 40.17
CA VAL A 960 8.30 -9.83 40.00
C VAL A 960 8.47 -11.24 40.59
N ARG A 961 9.57 -11.93 40.29
CA ARG A 961 9.88 -13.27 40.82
C ARG A 961 9.91 -13.27 42.34
N ARG A 962 10.66 -12.36 42.96
CA ARG A 962 10.80 -12.27 44.43
C ARG A 962 9.49 -11.96 45.15
N LYS A 963 8.60 -11.20 44.51
CA LYS A 963 7.30 -10.81 45.08
C LYS A 963 6.19 -11.84 44.84
N THR A 964 6.44 -12.86 44.05
CA THR A 964 5.46 -13.88 43.69
C THR A 964 5.69 -15.19 44.44
N SER A 965 4.62 -15.75 44.98
CA SER A 965 4.59 -17.07 45.62
C SER A 965 3.23 -17.74 45.39
N PRO A 966 3.06 -19.04 45.67
CA PRO A 966 1.75 -19.70 45.60
C PRO A 966 0.67 -18.93 46.35
N GLY A 967 -0.49 -18.70 45.71
CA GLY A 967 -1.59 -17.87 46.24
C GLY A 967 -1.50 -16.37 45.91
N THR A 968 -0.44 -15.94 45.21
CA THR A 968 -0.28 -14.57 44.73
C THR A 968 -1.03 -14.37 43.41
N LEU A 969 -1.87 -13.33 43.34
CA LEU A 969 -2.42 -12.82 42.08
C LEU A 969 -1.42 -11.84 41.45
N VAL A 970 -1.08 -12.02 40.19
CA VAL A 970 -0.20 -11.12 39.45
C VAL A 970 -0.95 -10.53 38.27
N LEU A 971 -1.20 -9.22 38.29
CA LEU A 971 -1.89 -8.51 37.22
C LEU A 971 -0.84 -7.75 36.39
N VAL A 972 -0.76 -8.04 35.08
CA VAL A 972 0.31 -7.51 34.23
C VAL A 972 -0.24 -6.65 33.10
N ALA A 973 0.19 -5.39 33.06
CA ALA A 973 -0.05 -4.43 31.98
C ALA A 973 1.29 -3.92 31.41
N GLY A 974 2.06 -4.83 30.82
CA GLY A 974 3.45 -4.60 30.36
C GLY A 974 3.71 -4.77 28.87
N GLY A 975 2.67 -4.74 28.03
CA GLY A 975 2.83 -4.93 26.57
C GLY A 975 3.51 -6.26 26.23
N ILE A 976 4.41 -6.24 25.24
CA ILE A 976 5.14 -7.42 24.75
C ILE A 976 6.08 -8.03 25.81
N VAL A 977 6.82 -7.20 26.55
CA VAL A 977 7.75 -7.65 27.62
C VAL A 977 6.97 -8.20 28.81
N GLY A 978 5.76 -7.70 29.06
CA GLY A 978 4.88 -8.22 30.10
C GLY A 978 4.64 -9.73 30.04
N LYS A 979 4.80 -10.36 28.85
CA LYS A 979 4.58 -11.81 28.70
C LYS A 979 5.66 -12.59 29.44
N ILE A 980 6.87 -12.03 29.52
CA ILE A 980 7.97 -12.56 30.31
C ILE A 980 7.59 -12.55 31.80
N PHE A 981 7.07 -11.42 32.30
CA PHE A 981 6.67 -11.30 33.71
C PHE A 981 5.55 -12.27 34.07
N ILE A 982 4.62 -12.53 33.15
CA ILE A 982 3.56 -13.54 33.35
C ILE A 982 4.16 -14.95 33.47
N GLY A 983 5.09 -15.31 32.57
CA GLY A 983 5.80 -16.60 32.64
C GLY A 983 6.57 -16.75 33.96
N THR A 984 7.37 -15.75 34.31
CA THR A 984 8.13 -15.70 35.57
C THR A 984 7.23 -15.82 36.80
N ALA A 985 6.09 -15.13 36.82
CA ALA A 985 5.13 -15.22 37.92
C ALA A 985 4.51 -16.61 38.04
N LYS A 986 4.18 -17.26 36.91
CA LYS A 986 3.70 -18.65 36.91
C LYS A 986 4.77 -19.62 37.42
N GLU A 987 6.02 -19.48 36.97
CA GLU A 987 7.14 -20.31 37.47
C GLU A 987 7.32 -20.19 38.99
N ALA A 988 7.07 -19.00 39.55
CA ALA A 988 7.09 -18.74 40.99
C ALA A 988 5.83 -19.23 41.74
N GLY A 989 4.89 -19.89 41.05
CA GLY A 989 3.67 -20.46 41.61
C GLY A 989 2.46 -19.52 41.63
N GLY A 990 2.57 -18.32 41.05
CA GLY A 990 1.50 -17.32 41.03
C GLY A 990 0.40 -17.59 40.01
N VAL A 991 -0.71 -16.87 40.17
CA VAL A 991 -1.79 -16.76 39.19
C VAL A 991 -1.61 -15.46 38.42
N ALA A 992 -1.08 -15.52 37.21
CA ALA A 992 -0.64 -14.37 36.44
C ALA A 992 -1.56 -14.08 35.23
N LEU A 993 -2.13 -12.87 35.18
CA LEU A 993 -3.15 -12.49 34.20
C LEU A 993 -2.72 -11.27 33.37
N ASP A 994 -2.82 -11.38 32.04
CA ASP A 994 -2.55 -10.28 31.10
C ASP A 994 -3.72 -9.28 31.06
N LEU A 995 -3.63 -8.26 31.91
CA LEU A 995 -4.60 -7.16 32.01
C LEU A 995 -4.61 -6.28 30.74
N GLY A 996 -3.42 -6.05 30.16
CA GLY A 996 -3.26 -5.23 28.96
C GLY A 996 -3.87 -3.84 29.06
N SER A 997 -4.57 -3.43 28.00
CA SER A 997 -5.16 -2.09 27.86
C SER A 997 -6.34 -1.81 28.79
N VAL A 998 -6.80 -2.78 29.59
CA VAL A 998 -7.80 -2.49 30.64
C VAL A 998 -7.22 -1.55 31.68
N MET A 999 -5.91 -1.62 31.92
CA MET A 999 -5.24 -0.68 32.82
C MET A 999 -5.43 0.77 32.36
N ASP A 1000 -5.36 1.01 31.04
CA ASP A 1000 -5.58 2.35 30.50
C ASP A 1000 -7.01 2.85 30.78
N GLU A 1001 -8.00 1.95 30.86
CA GLU A 1001 -9.41 2.28 31.10
C GLU A 1001 -9.64 2.59 32.57
N TRP A 1002 -9.03 1.80 33.46
CA TRP A 1002 -9.02 2.07 34.90
C TRP A 1002 -8.35 3.40 35.25
N LEU A 1003 -7.32 3.79 34.49
CA LEU A 1003 -6.67 5.08 34.63
C LEU A 1003 -7.48 6.23 34.02
N GLU A 1004 -8.54 5.95 33.26
CA GLU A 1004 -9.25 6.93 32.43
C GLU A 1004 -8.26 7.73 31.57
N ALA A 1005 -7.30 7.05 30.96
CA ALA A 1005 -6.15 7.70 30.33
C ALA A 1005 -6.48 8.39 28.99
N GLY A 1006 -7.68 8.20 28.46
CA GLY A 1006 -8.15 8.86 27.23
C GLY A 1006 -7.47 8.36 25.95
N ILE A 1007 -6.78 7.21 26.00
CA ILE A 1007 -5.98 6.68 24.87
C ILE A 1007 -6.62 5.49 24.13
N HIS A 1008 -7.84 5.12 24.49
CA HIS A 1008 -8.54 3.97 23.90
C HIS A 1008 -8.84 4.16 22.41
N SER A 1009 -8.84 3.04 21.68
CA SER A 1009 -9.33 3.01 20.30
C SER A 1009 -10.82 3.36 20.28
N LEU A 1010 -11.19 4.34 19.45
CA LEU A 1010 -12.58 4.67 19.13
C LEU A 1010 -13.24 3.66 18.19
N HIS A 1011 -12.42 2.81 17.57
CA HIS A 1011 -12.82 1.79 16.60
C HIS A 1011 -12.74 0.42 17.24
#